data_AF-A0AAT9LHK6-F1
#
_entry.id   AF-A0AAT9LHK6-F1
#
_cell.length_a   1.000
_cell.length_b   1.000
_cell.length_c   1.000
_cell.angle_alpha   90.00
_cell.angle_beta   90.00
_cell.angle_gamma   90.00
#
_symmetry.space_group_name_H-M   'P 1'
#
loop_
_entity.id
_entity.type
_entity.pdbx_description
1 polymer ?
#
loop_
_entity_poly.entity_id
_entity_poly.type
_entity_poly.pdbx_seq_one_letter_code
_entity_poly.pdbx_strand_id
1 'polypeptide(L)'
;MFEVKSSFYEDIAQTGLHELLESMGRILQLGIIVTHPDGHLLANASNLCSFCAILGGNRKGRSMCAASREASVRTAVAAGKEIFHTCHAGLVYGAIPLQVAGETVAVVLVGNVTLRPLAEEAVARLAVEAGIDREKLLAAAHAVPVWTQERLTMAMAAVRKVMDTVTQLLYAKEELERKMTTLGTSLGLALENARLFRKLQARAAVLERLIEAGRQISSSLDTGIVIESVLESVMDVLGADMCALRLIDEDSGELVLKGSVGSDADLQVQAGRVRVEGTVFGKVLQTEKPVVVDDLTASTREEEVPCYLGEMRALAIVPVLAGEKVLGTLEIWSRIPGRWSEEDVGYLGIIGSQAGLALENARLHLSLREYYWTAVQSVAAAVEAKDVYTCGHSLRVARWARTCAKALGLNEEEQEQAYLAGLLHDVGKIGVREDILLKPGALNGEERKQIRTHPVVGAMILEPARFPEAVVSAVRYHHEDYNGGGYPAGLAGEEIPLLARIIRVADAYDAMTSARSYRQRLGTEDAWEELRRGAGQQFDPRVVEVFQRVAAEGLEVAGNGGGGYYYGSSWRDTVFVETGICGSQGEPEKRFEAGDQKRTKQSYNEVSFLDNEVSGSDKAKFIPPTQEEWRVLYSASVLYRDLAPWNWVEETELFGVRDPWSGEIGWCVIVGSLGQMPGLVVYRGDRGYKSYADTISGRKLNFERVVELDVLTAFFSDRKELSRQDVQVIKDLGLTFRGRKQWPCFRSQHPWRLSWYLTSHEARFLAMALLESIRVAVRIRGDEPLRVKRAGKILVREMNASPEVLEPLFAAGLPPVLRNVGEGLSEPYMIPGEVGQGQTDLWVDTWAKPKAYKEPIPKIPYDLNKVRQIAAQASKGGSWDVDIFPLEATIRDETVPYYPATLLVADEKTGFLLYTQIAKPDDRWTALTDKFLDFLLDNRQIPAEIRVERESLLEAWTPLCRNLGIEIRKVTSLPMITFAKKEFIRSLR
;
A
#
# COMPACT_ATOMS: atom_id res chain seq x y z
N MET A 1 36.70 28.02 -16.78
CA MET A 1 37.69 29.13 -16.76
C MET A 1 38.79 28.93 -17.80
N PHE A 2 39.38 27.73 -17.93
CA PHE A 2 40.33 27.42 -19.01
C PHE A 2 39.71 27.49 -20.42
N GLU A 3 38.46 27.06 -20.61
CA GLU A 3 37.72 27.20 -21.90
C GLU A 3 37.42 28.66 -22.28
N VAL A 4 37.26 29.56 -21.30
CA VAL A 4 37.00 30.99 -21.54
C VAL A 4 38.25 31.66 -22.15
N LYS A 5 39.44 31.19 -21.80
CA LYS A 5 40.68 31.72 -22.37
C LYS A 5 40.83 31.34 -23.84
N SER A 6 40.51 30.11 -24.26
CA SER A 6 40.68 29.72 -25.68
C SER A 6 39.67 30.39 -26.61
N SER A 7 38.41 30.52 -26.18
CA SER A 7 37.32 31.17 -26.94
C SER A 7 37.58 32.66 -27.20
N PHE A 8 38.04 33.39 -26.17
CA PHE A 8 38.37 34.82 -26.29
C PHE A 8 39.43 35.12 -27.36
N TYR A 9 40.42 34.24 -27.53
CA TYR A 9 41.48 34.44 -28.52
C TYR A 9 41.04 34.10 -29.94
N GLU A 10 40.18 33.10 -30.12
CA GLU A 10 39.57 32.77 -31.41
C GLU A 10 38.60 33.87 -31.86
N ASP A 11 37.80 34.40 -30.94
CA ASP A 11 36.88 35.49 -31.21
C ASP A 11 37.63 36.80 -31.53
N ILE A 12 38.74 37.11 -30.83
CA ILE A 12 39.63 38.23 -31.17
C ILE A 12 40.19 38.11 -32.60
N ALA A 13 40.57 36.90 -33.02
CA ALA A 13 41.09 36.66 -34.37
C ALA A 13 40.00 36.80 -35.46
N GLN A 14 38.74 36.52 -35.12
CA GLN A 14 37.60 36.52 -36.07
C GLN A 14 36.82 37.85 -36.14
N THR A 15 36.87 38.71 -35.12
CA THR A 15 35.97 39.89 -34.97
C THR A 15 36.37 41.17 -35.74
N GLY A 16 37.28 41.09 -36.72
CA GLY A 16 37.74 42.28 -37.45
C GLY A 16 38.61 43.24 -36.60
N LEU A 17 39.10 42.78 -35.44
CA LEU A 17 39.98 43.55 -34.55
C LEU A 17 41.22 44.06 -35.30
N HIS A 18 41.72 43.31 -36.28
CA HIS A 18 42.84 43.74 -37.11
C HIS A 18 42.55 45.04 -37.86
N GLU A 19 41.35 45.21 -38.44
CA GLU A 19 40.93 46.41 -39.16
C GLU A 19 40.78 47.61 -38.22
N LEU A 20 40.25 47.36 -37.00
CA LEU A 20 40.14 48.37 -35.96
C LEU A 20 41.53 48.85 -35.50
N LEU A 21 42.44 47.92 -35.20
CA LEU A 21 43.82 48.22 -34.78
C LEU A 21 44.59 48.94 -35.89
N GLU A 22 44.40 48.54 -37.14
CA GLU A 22 45.02 49.21 -38.29
C GLU A 22 44.46 50.64 -38.48
N SER A 23 43.15 50.82 -38.34
CA SER A 23 42.51 52.14 -38.41
C SER A 23 42.99 53.05 -37.29
N MET A 24 43.05 52.54 -36.05
CA MET A 24 43.58 53.27 -34.89
C MET A 24 45.06 53.59 -35.06
N GLY A 25 45.86 52.63 -35.54
CA GLY A 25 47.27 52.82 -35.83
C GLY A 25 47.49 53.94 -36.85
N ARG A 26 46.71 53.95 -37.94
CA ARG A 26 46.74 55.00 -38.97
C ARG A 26 46.33 56.37 -38.42
N ILE A 27 45.24 56.45 -37.67
CA ILE A 27 44.72 57.71 -37.08
C ILE A 27 45.72 58.30 -36.08
N LEU A 28 46.28 57.45 -35.21
CA LEU A 28 47.21 57.88 -34.17
C LEU A 28 48.65 58.01 -34.69
N GLN A 29 48.95 57.50 -35.89
CA GLN A 29 50.30 57.37 -36.44
C GLN A 29 51.25 56.58 -35.52
N LEU A 30 50.72 55.54 -34.89
CA LEU A 30 51.45 54.64 -33.99
C LEU A 30 51.38 53.21 -34.49
N GLY A 31 52.39 52.41 -34.16
CA GLY A 31 52.26 50.97 -34.28
C GLY A 31 51.50 50.41 -33.10
N ILE A 32 50.51 49.56 -33.38
CA ILE A 32 49.72 48.87 -32.35
C ILE A 32 49.85 47.37 -32.56
N ILE A 33 50.20 46.67 -31.48
CA ILE A 33 50.40 45.23 -31.43
C ILE A 33 49.64 44.68 -30.22
N VAL A 34 48.94 43.57 -30.38
CA VAL A 34 48.29 42.87 -29.28
C VAL A 34 49.02 41.55 -29.05
N THR A 35 49.33 41.25 -27.79
CA THR A 35 50.03 40.05 -27.37
C THR A 35 49.25 39.28 -26.31
N HIS A 36 49.50 37.98 -26.24
CA HIS A 36 49.22 37.20 -25.06
C HIS A 36 49.99 37.74 -23.84
N PRO A 37 49.56 37.43 -22.61
CA PRO A 37 50.29 37.77 -21.38
C PRO A 37 51.70 37.16 -21.30
N ASP A 38 52.01 36.12 -22.08
CA ASP A 38 53.33 35.51 -22.19
C ASP A 38 54.25 36.18 -23.22
N GLY A 39 53.73 37.10 -24.04
CA GLY A 39 54.46 37.84 -25.07
C GLY A 39 54.25 37.37 -26.52
N HIS A 40 53.52 36.27 -26.74
CA HIS A 40 53.20 35.82 -28.11
C HIS A 40 52.23 36.77 -28.83
N LEU A 41 52.41 36.98 -30.13
CA LEU A 41 51.59 37.90 -30.92
C LEU A 41 50.20 37.30 -31.19
N LEU A 42 49.14 38.06 -30.90
CA LEU A 42 47.75 37.69 -31.20
C LEU A 42 47.31 38.16 -32.59
N ALA A 43 47.92 39.23 -33.09
CA ALA A 43 47.67 39.78 -34.42
C ALA A 43 48.96 40.30 -35.05
N ASN A 44 48.95 40.41 -36.38
CA ASN A 44 50.05 41.06 -37.11
C ASN A 44 50.19 42.52 -36.65
N ALA A 45 51.44 42.99 -36.56
CA ALA A 45 51.71 44.37 -36.19
C ALA A 45 51.14 45.34 -37.23
N SER A 46 50.34 46.29 -36.76
CA SER A 46 49.76 47.35 -37.61
C SER A 46 50.68 48.58 -37.64
N ASN A 47 50.71 49.28 -38.77
CA ASN A 47 51.34 50.59 -38.95
C ASN A 47 52.78 50.70 -38.39
N LEU A 48 53.65 49.74 -38.74
CA LEU A 48 55.06 49.78 -38.36
C LEU A 48 55.82 50.91 -39.07
N CYS A 49 56.65 51.66 -38.33
CA CYS A 49 57.56 52.62 -38.97
C CYS A 49 58.64 51.90 -39.80
N SER A 50 59.21 52.59 -40.79
CA SER A 50 60.25 52.03 -41.68
C SER A 50 61.44 51.45 -40.91
N PHE A 51 61.82 52.06 -39.80
CA PHE A 51 62.89 51.59 -38.91
C PHE A 51 62.57 50.22 -38.28
N CYS A 52 61.39 50.08 -37.69
CA CYS A 52 60.93 48.80 -37.13
C CYS A 52 60.70 47.73 -38.20
N ALA A 53 60.22 48.13 -39.39
CA ALA A 53 60.04 47.22 -40.52
C ALA A 53 61.37 46.65 -41.02
N ILE A 54 62.41 47.49 -41.12
CA ILE A 54 63.75 47.06 -41.51
C ILE A 54 64.37 46.12 -40.45
N LEU A 55 64.25 46.45 -39.16
CA LEU A 55 64.73 45.60 -38.07
C LEU A 55 64.00 44.25 -38.00
N GLY A 56 62.67 44.25 -38.16
CA GLY A 56 61.85 43.03 -38.14
C GLY A 56 62.00 42.15 -39.40
N GLY A 57 62.48 42.74 -40.51
CA GLY A 57 62.68 42.07 -41.80
C GLY A 57 63.83 41.06 -41.83
N ASN A 58 64.81 41.19 -40.94
CA ASN A 58 65.95 40.28 -40.81
C ASN A 58 65.77 39.34 -39.59
N ARG A 59 66.18 38.07 -39.71
CA ARG A 59 66.11 37.04 -38.66
C ARG A 59 66.70 37.49 -37.31
N LYS A 60 67.87 38.14 -37.30
CA LYS A 60 68.56 38.56 -36.07
C LYS A 60 67.85 39.74 -35.40
N GLY A 61 67.50 40.77 -36.17
CA GLY A 61 66.70 41.90 -35.68
C GLY A 61 65.32 41.49 -35.19
N ARG A 62 64.65 40.54 -35.87
CA ARG A 62 63.37 39.97 -35.43
C ARG A 62 63.47 39.29 -34.06
N SER A 63 64.54 38.54 -33.81
CA SER A 63 64.79 37.88 -32.51
C SER A 63 64.97 38.92 -31.39
N MET A 64 65.76 39.97 -31.65
CA MET A 64 65.98 41.07 -30.69
C MET A 64 64.68 41.84 -30.39
N CYS A 65 63.87 42.09 -31.42
CA CYS A 65 62.55 42.70 -31.27
C CYS A 65 61.60 41.83 -30.45
N ALA A 66 61.60 40.51 -30.67
CA ALA A 66 60.76 39.57 -29.93
C ALA A 66 61.12 39.54 -28.44
N ALA A 67 62.40 39.39 -28.11
CA ALA A 67 62.88 39.37 -26.72
C ALA A 67 62.56 40.68 -25.98
N SER A 68 62.73 41.83 -26.65
CA SER A 68 62.40 43.14 -26.07
C SER A 68 60.90 43.33 -25.84
N ARG A 69 60.05 42.83 -26.73
CA ARG A 69 58.59 42.85 -26.54
C ARG A 69 58.16 41.94 -25.38
N GLU A 70 58.68 40.73 -25.31
CA GLU A 70 58.40 39.78 -24.23
C GLU A 70 58.73 40.37 -22.86
N ALA A 71 59.90 41.01 -22.73
CA ALA A 71 60.29 41.71 -21.51
C ALA A 71 59.31 42.86 -21.15
N SER A 72 58.86 43.62 -22.16
CA SER A 72 57.88 44.71 -21.97
C SER A 72 56.54 44.17 -21.46
N VAL A 73 56.05 43.09 -22.08
CA VAL A 73 54.78 42.45 -21.74
C VAL A 73 54.82 41.89 -20.33
N ARG A 74 55.86 41.12 -19.98
CA ARG A 74 56.01 40.56 -18.62
C ARG A 74 56.04 41.63 -17.54
N THR A 75 56.73 42.74 -17.81
CA THR A 75 56.78 43.87 -16.88
C THR A 75 55.39 44.50 -16.70
N ALA A 76 54.63 44.66 -17.79
CA ALA A 76 53.27 45.21 -17.75
C ALA A 76 52.28 44.29 -17.01
N VAL A 77 52.35 42.98 -17.27
CA VAL A 77 51.54 41.96 -16.59
C VAL A 77 51.84 41.95 -15.09
N ALA A 78 53.12 41.94 -14.71
CA ALA A 78 53.53 41.95 -13.30
C ALA A 78 53.11 43.24 -12.58
N ALA A 79 53.14 44.39 -13.27
CA ALA A 79 52.73 45.67 -12.71
C ALA A 79 51.20 45.83 -12.60
N GLY A 80 50.42 45.08 -13.40
CA GLY A 80 48.95 45.17 -13.45
C GLY A 80 48.40 46.52 -13.94
N LYS A 81 49.26 47.40 -14.49
CA LYS A 81 48.93 48.76 -14.95
C LYS A 81 49.77 49.13 -16.17
N GLU A 82 49.37 50.18 -16.89
CA GLU A 82 50.15 50.64 -18.03
C GLU A 82 51.56 51.10 -17.64
N ILE A 83 52.54 50.77 -18.49
CA ILE A 83 53.94 51.15 -18.32
C ILE A 83 54.53 51.69 -19.63
N PHE A 84 55.57 52.49 -19.52
CA PHE A 84 56.44 52.85 -20.63
C PHE A 84 57.68 51.98 -20.64
N HIS A 85 58.05 51.47 -21.81
CA HIS A 85 59.25 50.69 -21.99
C HIS A 85 60.03 51.19 -23.21
N THR A 86 61.35 51.31 -23.06
CA THR A 86 62.23 51.62 -24.20
C THR A 86 62.81 50.31 -24.72
N CYS A 87 62.58 49.99 -25.98
CA CYS A 87 63.08 48.75 -26.56
C CYS A 87 64.60 48.79 -26.78
N HIS A 88 65.18 47.64 -27.10
CA HIS A 88 66.60 47.50 -27.43
C HIS A 88 67.11 48.46 -28.52
N ALA A 89 66.22 48.94 -29.40
CA ALA A 89 66.55 49.86 -30.49
C ALA A 89 66.35 51.35 -30.14
N GLY A 90 65.96 51.65 -28.90
CA GLY A 90 65.78 53.03 -28.39
C GLY A 90 64.39 53.63 -28.62
N LEU A 91 63.43 52.87 -29.14
CA LEU A 91 62.04 53.34 -29.33
C LEU A 91 61.23 53.09 -28.06
N VAL A 92 60.27 53.99 -27.80
CA VAL A 92 59.40 53.92 -26.63
C VAL A 92 58.05 53.31 -27.01
N TYR A 93 57.60 52.37 -26.19
CA TYR A 93 56.29 51.73 -26.28
C TYR A 93 55.55 51.90 -24.96
N GLY A 94 54.26 52.17 -25.06
CA GLY A 94 53.31 51.94 -23.98
C GLY A 94 52.84 50.49 -23.99
N ALA A 95 52.90 49.81 -22.86
CA ALA A 95 52.32 48.48 -22.68
C ALA A 95 51.09 48.60 -21.77
N ILE A 96 49.92 48.21 -22.28
CA ILE A 96 48.62 48.35 -21.62
C ILE A 96 48.07 46.94 -21.36
N PRO A 97 48.03 46.46 -20.11
CA PRO A 97 47.41 45.19 -19.78
C PRO A 97 45.87 45.31 -19.81
N LEU A 98 45.21 44.43 -20.56
CA LEU A 98 43.75 44.32 -20.61
C LEU A 98 43.27 43.35 -19.53
N GLN A 99 42.39 43.82 -18.66
CA GLN A 99 41.91 43.08 -17.49
C GLN A 99 40.47 42.61 -17.67
N VAL A 100 40.19 41.34 -17.36
CA VAL A 100 38.83 40.78 -17.27
C VAL A 100 38.71 40.02 -15.96
N ALA A 101 37.72 40.38 -15.14
CA ALA A 101 37.49 39.78 -13.82
C ALA A 101 38.74 39.70 -12.91
N GLY A 102 39.68 40.65 -13.06
CA GLY A 102 40.92 40.72 -12.28
C GLY A 102 42.11 39.94 -12.86
N GLU A 103 41.97 39.31 -14.02
CA GLU A 103 43.08 38.64 -14.73
C GLU A 103 43.49 39.39 -16.01
N THR A 104 44.80 39.41 -16.29
CA THR A 104 45.32 39.98 -17.56
C THR A 104 45.08 38.97 -18.68
N VAL A 105 44.21 39.32 -19.64
CA VAL A 105 43.87 38.45 -20.77
C VAL A 105 44.71 38.75 -22.02
N ALA A 106 45.21 39.98 -22.16
CA ALA A 106 46.09 40.37 -23.25
C ALA A 106 46.86 41.64 -22.88
N VAL A 107 47.91 41.95 -23.64
CA VAL A 107 48.66 43.21 -23.50
C VAL A 107 48.73 43.92 -24.85
N VAL A 108 48.37 45.20 -24.87
CA VAL A 108 48.45 46.04 -26.05
C VAL A 108 49.71 46.89 -25.98
N LEU A 109 50.58 46.73 -26.97
CA LEU A 109 51.78 47.53 -27.16
C LEU A 109 51.48 48.63 -28.17
N VAL A 110 51.69 49.88 -27.78
CA VAL A 110 51.48 51.08 -28.61
C VAL A 110 52.79 51.84 -28.69
N GLY A 111 53.36 52.05 -29.88
CA GLY A 111 54.66 52.73 -29.99
C GLY A 111 55.11 53.03 -31.41
N ASN A 112 56.42 52.84 -31.66
CA ASN A 112 57.18 53.30 -32.83
C ASN A 112 57.57 54.78 -32.83
N VAL A 113 57.70 55.37 -31.64
CA VAL A 113 58.16 56.75 -31.45
C VAL A 113 59.43 56.76 -30.62
N THR A 114 60.13 57.88 -30.63
CA THR A 114 61.20 58.16 -29.66
C THR A 114 60.89 59.45 -28.90
N LEU A 115 61.38 59.58 -27.66
CA LEU A 115 61.23 60.83 -26.90
C LEU A 115 62.29 61.87 -27.27
N ARG A 116 63.39 61.43 -27.88
CA ARG A 116 64.50 62.25 -28.37
C ARG A 116 65.08 61.62 -29.65
N PRO A 117 65.67 62.38 -30.58
CA PRO A 117 66.30 61.80 -31.77
C PRO A 117 67.24 60.63 -31.41
N LEU A 118 67.16 59.53 -32.16
CA LEU A 118 68.02 58.37 -31.94
C LEU A 118 69.47 58.77 -32.21
N ALA A 119 70.38 58.46 -31.28
CA ALA A 119 71.79 58.77 -31.45
C ALA A 119 72.38 57.95 -32.61
N GLU A 120 73.00 58.62 -33.58
CA GLU A 120 73.53 57.98 -34.79
C GLU A 120 74.55 56.88 -34.47
N GLU A 121 75.36 57.08 -33.43
CA GLU A 121 76.32 56.08 -32.92
C GLU A 121 75.62 54.81 -32.41
N ALA A 122 74.48 54.96 -31.73
CA ALA A 122 73.70 53.82 -31.23
C ALA A 122 73.01 53.07 -32.37
N VAL A 123 72.48 53.79 -33.36
CA VAL A 123 71.88 53.19 -34.56
C VAL A 123 72.92 52.47 -35.41
N ALA A 124 74.12 53.04 -35.56
CA ALA A 124 75.22 52.42 -36.29
C ALA A 124 75.70 51.12 -35.62
N ARG A 125 75.79 51.09 -34.28
CA ARG A 125 76.08 49.85 -33.53
C ARG A 125 74.98 48.81 -33.74
N LEU A 126 73.71 49.20 -33.63
CA LEU A 126 72.59 48.30 -33.85
C LEU A 126 72.57 47.72 -35.28
N ALA A 127 72.94 48.50 -36.30
CA ALA A 127 73.04 48.04 -37.67
C ALA A 127 74.07 46.90 -37.81
N VAL A 128 75.24 47.05 -37.19
CA VAL A 128 76.29 46.02 -37.15
C VAL A 128 75.82 44.79 -36.38
N GLU A 129 75.21 44.98 -35.21
CA GLU A 129 74.71 43.89 -34.38
C GLU A 129 73.62 43.08 -35.06
N ALA A 130 72.68 43.76 -35.75
CA ALA A 130 71.58 43.12 -36.47
C ALA A 130 71.98 42.58 -37.85
N GLY A 131 73.13 42.99 -38.39
CA GLY A 131 73.57 42.64 -39.75
C GLY A 131 72.73 43.33 -40.82
N ILE A 132 72.47 44.62 -40.65
CA ILE A 132 71.67 45.47 -41.54
C ILE A 132 72.57 46.56 -42.12
N ASP A 133 72.32 46.96 -43.37
CA ASP A 133 73.03 48.07 -44.00
C ASP A 133 72.93 49.35 -43.15
N ARG A 134 74.09 49.93 -42.83
CA ARG A 134 74.21 51.05 -41.89
C ARG A 134 73.52 52.30 -42.41
N GLU A 135 73.72 52.65 -43.67
CA GLU A 135 73.12 53.86 -44.26
C GLU A 135 71.60 53.73 -44.34
N LYS A 136 71.11 52.54 -44.72
CA LYS A 136 69.68 52.23 -44.78
C LYS A 136 69.01 52.32 -43.41
N LEU A 137 69.65 51.81 -42.35
CA LEU A 137 69.08 51.86 -41.00
C LEU A 137 69.14 53.28 -40.40
N LEU A 138 70.21 54.03 -40.67
CA LEU A 138 70.34 55.44 -40.26
C LEU A 138 69.28 56.33 -40.92
N ALA A 139 69.08 56.19 -42.25
CA ALA A 139 68.04 56.92 -42.97
C ALA A 139 66.64 56.63 -42.42
N ALA A 140 66.37 55.37 -42.05
CA ALA A 140 65.11 54.99 -41.42
C ALA A 140 64.99 55.53 -39.98
N ALA A 141 66.09 55.64 -39.23
CA ALA A 141 66.11 56.19 -37.88
C ALA A 141 65.75 57.67 -37.85
N HIS A 142 66.23 58.45 -38.82
CA HIS A 142 65.87 59.88 -38.96
C HIS A 142 64.38 60.08 -39.28
N ALA A 143 63.72 59.08 -39.86
CA ALA A 143 62.29 59.10 -40.14
C ALA A 143 61.41 58.67 -38.94
N VAL A 144 62.01 58.24 -37.81
CA VAL A 144 61.24 57.86 -36.62
C VAL A 144 60.67 59.12 -35.95
N PRO A 145 59.35 59.20 -35.73
CA PRO A 145 58.74 60.37 -35.11
C PRO A 145 59.22 60.60 -33.68
N VAL A 146 59.58 61.85 -33.37
CA VAL A 146 59.94 62.29 -32.01
C VAL A 146 58.71 62.87 -31.32
N TRP A 147 58.26 62.25 -30.23
CA TRP A 147 57.05 62.63 -29.50
C TRP A 147 57.37 63.07 -28.07
N THR A 148 56.50 63.90 -27.49
CA THR A 148 56.52 64.17 -26.05
C THR A 148 55.86 63.01 -25.29
N GLN A 149 56.27 62.82 -24.04
CA GLN A 149 55.68 61.79 -23.17
C GLN A 149 54.17 62.02 -22.95
N GLU A 150 53.74 63.28 -22.84
CA GLU A 150 52.32 63.64 -22.72
C GLU A 150 51.49 63.18 -23.92
N ARG A 151 52.00 63.40 -25.15
CA ARG A 151 51.32 62.97 -26.38
C ARG A 151 51.16 61.45 -26.44
N LEU A 152 52.20 60.71 -26.06
CA LEU A 152 52.15 59.24 -26.03
C LEU A 152 51.17 58.74 -24.95
N THR A 153 51.13 59.39 -23.78
CA THR A 153 50.20 59.07 -22.70
C THR A 153 48.75 59.25 -23.14
N MET A 154 48.43 60.36 -23.82
CA MET A 154 47.08 60.60 -24.36
C MET A 154 46.68 59.54 -25.40
N ALA A 155 47.60 59.16 -26.28
CA ALA A 155 47.35 58.11 -27.27
C ALA A 155 47.10 56.74 -26.60
N MET A 156 47.88 56.39 -25.57
CA MET A 156 47.67 55.17 -24.79
C MET A 156 46.31 55.16 -24.09
N ALA A 157 45.88 56.29 -23.52
CA ALA A 157 44.56 56.40 -22.89
C ALA A 157 43.42 56.20 -23.89
N ALA A 158 43.56 56.74 -25.12
CA ALA A 158 42.59 56.52 -26.19
C ALA A 158 42.53 55.05 -26.62
N VAL A 159 43.69 54.41 -26.82
CA VAL A 159 43.76 52.98 -27.17
C VAL A 159 43.16 52.11 -26.07
N ARG A 160 43.50 52.38 -24.81
CA ARG A 160 42.97 51.67 -23.66
C ARG A 160 41.44 51.72 -23.61
N LYS A 161 40.85 52.91 -23.75
CA LYS A 161 39.40 53.09 -23.70
C LYS A 161 38.66 52.26 -24.75
N VAL A 162 39.19 52.21 -25.97
CA VAL A 162 38.62 51.39 -27.05
C VAL A 162 38.77 49.90 -26.72
N MET A 163 39.96 49.48 -26.30
CA MET A 163 40.24 48.07 -26.03
C MET A 163 39.49 47.52 -24.81
N ASP A 164 39.31 48.32 -23.75
CA ASP A 164 38.49 47.96 -22.59
C ASP A 164 37.02 47.76 -23.01
N THR A 165 36.50 48.60 -23.91
CA THR A 165 35.12 48.48 -24.43
C THR A 165 34.94 47.22 -25.27
N VAL A 166 35.87 46.94 -26.19
CA VAL A 166 35.84 45.70 -27.00
C VAL A 166 35.89 44.47 -26.11
N THR A 167 36.76 44.49 -25.10
CA THR A 167 36.92 43.38 -24.15
C THR A 167 35.63 43.10 -23.37
N GLN A 168 34.92 44.15 -22.92
CA GLN A 168 33.64 44.00 -22.21
C GLN A 168 32.51 43.45 -23.10
N LEU A 169 32.46 43.88 -24.36
CA LEU A 169 31.44 43.41 -25.31
C LEU A 169 31.60 41.93 -25.66
N LEU A 170 32.84 41.47 -25.87
CA LEU A 170 33.14 40.06 -26.12
C LEU A 170 32.73 39.17 -24.93
N TYR A 171 33.01 39.61 -23.70
CA TYR A 171 32.60 38.88 -22.50
C TYR A 171 31.08 38.78 -22.35
N ALA A 172 30.36 39.87 -22.62
CA ALA A 172 28.89 39.91 -22.53
C ALA A 172 28.23 38.97 -23.56
N LYS A 173 28.80 38.85 -24.76
CA LYS A 173 28.31 37.93 -25.81
C LYS A 173 28.36 36.47 -25.35
N GLU A 174 29.52 36.00 -24.85
CA GLU A 174 29.67 34.62 -24.37
C GLU A 174 28.77 34.28 -23.17
N GLU A 175 28.54 35.26 -22.29
CA GLU A 175 27.61 35.08 -21.17
C GLU A 175 26.16 34.92 -21.66
N LEU A 176 25.77 35.67 -22.69
CA LEU A 176 24.44 35.60 -23.29
C LEU A 176 24.20 34.27 -24.01
N GLU A 177 25.17 33.78 -24.79
CA GLU A 177 25.09 32.49 -25.49
C GLU A 177 24.95 31.30 -24.55
N ARG A 178 25.69 31.30 -23.43
CA ARG A 178 25.54 30.28 -22.37
C ARG A 178 24.15 30.31 -21.76
N LYS A 179 23.63 31.49 -21.40
CA LYS A 179 22.28 31.62 -20.83
C LYS A 179 21.20 31.17 -21.82
N MET A 180 21.34 31.48 -23.11
CA MET A 180 20.41 31.01 -24.15
C MET A 180 20.40 29.48 -24.30
N THR A 181 21.58 28.85 -24.25
CA THR A 181 21.68 27.38 -24.35
C THR A 181 21.02 26.71 -23.15
N THR A 182 21.25 27.22 -21.93
CA THR A 182 20.58 26.72 -20.72
C THR A 182 19.06 26.90 -20.77
N LEU A 183 18.58 28.06 -21.26
CA LEU A 183 17.15 28.31 -21.46
C LEU A 183 16.53 27.38 -22.50
N GLY A 184 17.24 27.08 -23.60
CA GLY A 184 16.79 26.15 -24.63
C GLY A 184 16.60 24.73 -24.09
N THR A 185 17.55 24.23 -23.30
CA THR A 185 17.45 22.91 -22.66
C THR A 185 16.33 22.87 -21.62
N SER A 186 16.21 23.91 -20.79
CA SER A 186 15.16 24.00 -19.76
C SER A 186 13.76 24.08 -20.39
N LEU A 187 13.59 24.84 -21.48
CA LEU A 187 12.33 24.93 -22.21
C LEU A 187 11.99 23.62 -22.94
N GLY A 188 12.98 22.96 -23.54
CA GLY A 188 12.82 21.64 -24.14
C GLY A 188 12.31 20.61 -23.13
N LEU A 189 12.94 20.55 -21.95
CA LEU A 189 12.53 19.68 -20.85
C LEU A 189 11.13 20.03 -20.33
N ALA A 190 10.79 21.31 -20.19
CA ALA A 190 9.46 21.75 -19.75
C ALA A 190 8.35 21.35 -20.75
N LEU A 191 8.61 21.47 -22.05
CA LEU A 191 7.66 21.07 -23.11
C LEU A 191 7.48 19.55 -23.16
N GLU A 192 8.56 18.79 -22.98
CA GLU A 192 8.51 17.33 -22.91
C GLU A 192 7.76 16.85 -21.65
N ASN A 193 8.04 17.46 -20.49
CA ASN A 193 7.30 17.23 -19.26
C ASN A 193 5.81 17.55 -19.42
N ALA A 194 5.44 18.66 -20.07
CA ALA A 194 4.05 19.00 -20.32
C ALA A 194 3.34 18.01 -21.29
N ARG A 195 4.08 17.40 -22.23
CA ARG A 195 3.55 16.35 -23.11
C ARG A 195 3.36 15.03 -22.35
N LEU A 196 4.32 14.63 -21.53
CA LEU A 196 4.25 13.43 -20.70
C LEU A 196 3.15 13.55 -19.64
N PHE A 197 3.04 14.71 -19.00
CA PHE A 197 2.00 14.99 -18.01
C PHE A 197 0.60 14.90 -18.62
N ARG A 198 0.37 15.43 -19.83
CA ARG A 198 -0.91 15.26 -20.54
C ARG A 198 -1.24 13.79 -20.85
N LYS A 199 -0.25 12.99 -21.27
CA LYS A 199 -0.44 11.55 -21.47
C LYS A 199 -0.76 10.83 -20.15
N LEU A 200 -0.08 11.21 -19.07
CA LEU A 200 -0.31 10.67 -17.73
C LEU A 200 -1.72 11.00 -17.23
N GLN A 201 -2.17 12.25 -17.38
CA GLN A 201 -3.52 12.68 -17.02
C GLN A 201 -4.60 11.91 -17.79
N ALA A 202 -4.41 11.72 -19.10
CA ALA A 202 -5.33 10.93 -19.92
C ALA A 202 -5.43 9.47 -19.43
N ARG A 203 -4.29 8.84 -19.10
CA ARG A 203 -4.25 7.49 -18.52
C ARG A 203 -4.87 7.43 -17.11
N ALA A 204 -4.63 8.44 -16.28
CA ALA A 204 -5.22 8.52 -14.95
C ALA A 204 -6.75 8.60 -15.01
N ALA A 205 -7.32 9.38 -15.92
CA ALA A 205 -8.76 9.48 -16.10
C ALA A 205 -9.40 8.15 -16.53
N VAL A 206 -8.74 7.37 -17.40
CA VAL A 206 -9.22 6.02 -17.78
C VAL A 206 -9.16 5.06 -16.59
N LEU A 207 -8.07 5.07 -15.82
CA LEU A 207 -7.94 4.25 -14.61
C LEU A 207 -8.99 4.59 -13.55
N GLU A 208 -9.32 5.87 -13.37
CA GLU A 208 -10.38 6.30 -12.45
C GLU A 208 -11.74 5.74 -12.87
N ARG A 209 -12.09 5.79 -14.16
CA ARG A 209 -13.32 5.16 -14.66
C ARG A 209 -13.33 3.64 -14.48
N LEU A 210 -12.20 2.97 -14.67
CA LEU A 210 -12.07 1.53 -14.41
C LEU A 210 -12.24 1.17 -12.92
N ILE A 211 -11.69 1.98 -12.01
CA ILE A 211 -11.84 1.78 -10.57
C ILE A 211 -13.30 1.98 -10.16
N GLU A 212 -13.96 3.02 -10.68
CA GLU A 212 -15.36 3.30 -10.38
C GLU A 212 -16.28 2.19 -10.93
N ALA A 213 -16.04 1.74 -12.17
CA ALA A 213 -16.70 0.56 -12.74
C ALA A 213 -16.51 -0.68 -11.85
N GLY A 214 -15.28 -0.97 -11.42
CA GLY A 214 -14.99 -2.09 -10.52
C GLY A 214 -15.73 -2.00 -9.18
N ARG A 215 -15.85 -0.78 -8.63
CA ARG A 215 -16.61 -0.53 -7.40
C ARG A 215 -18.11 -0.76 -7.57
N GLN A 216 -18.68 -0.31 -8.69
CA GLN A 216 -20.10 -0.52 -9.01
C GLN A 216 -20.40 -2.01 -9.22
N ILE A 217 -19.58 -2.70 -10.03
CA ILE A 217 -19.70 -4.14 -10.31
C ILE A 217 -19.63 -4.97 -9.02
N SER A 218 -18.75 -4.60 -8.08
CA SER A 218 -18.56 -5.35 -6.82
C SER A 218 -19.58 -5.02 -5.72
N SER A 219 -20.47 -4.04 -5.94
CA SER A 219 -21.37 -3.53 -4.89
C SER A 219 -22.67 -4.33 -4.71
N SER A 220 -23.03 -5.16 -5.70
CA SER A 220 -24.23 -5.99 -5.68
C SER A 220 -23.89 -7.47 -5.54
N LEU A 221 -24.75 -8.20 -4.83
CA LEU A 221 -24.73 -9.66 -4.76
C LEU A 221 -25.82 -10.28 -5.63
N ASP A 222 -26.58 -9.46 -6.37
CA ASP A 222 -27.56 -9.91 -7.35
C ASP A 222 -26.90 -10.07 -8.72
N THR A 223 -26.95 -11.28 -9.27
CA THR A 223 -26.33 -11.61 -10.56
C THR A 223 -26.85 -10.74 -11.71
N GLY A 224 -28.14 -10.39 -11.73
CA GLY A 224 -28.71 -9.54 -12.79
C GLY A 224 -28.15 -8.12 -12.73
N ILE A 225 -28.15 -7.52 -11.54
CA ILE A 225 -27.61 -6.16 -11.33
C ILE A 225 -26.11 -6.11 -11.65
N VAL A 226 -25.36 -7.15 -11.29
CA VAL A 226 -23.92 -7.25 -11.62
C VAL A 226 -23.73 -7.26 -13.13
N ILE A 227 -24.51 -8.05 -13.88
CA ILE A 227 -24.39 -8.13 -15.35
C ILE A 227 -24.71 -6.78 -16.00
N GLU A 228 -25.79 -6.12 -15.58
CA GLU A 228 -26.16 -4.79 -16.07
C GLU A 228 -25.03 -3.78 -15.81
N SER A 229 -24.52 -3.73 -14.57
CA SER A 229 -23.44 -2.83 -14.18
C SER A 229 -22.15 -3.06 -14.99
N VAL A 230 -21.82 -4.33 -15.27
CA VAL A 230 -20.66 -4.69 -16.11
C VAL A 230 -20.85 -4.15 -17.52
N LEU A 231 -22.01 -4.38 -18.15
CA LEU A 231 -22.25 -3.99 -19.53
C LEU A 231 -22.30 -2.46 -19.69
N GLU A 232 -22.94 -1.75 -18.76
CA GLU A 232 -22.94 -0.28 -18.72
C GLU A 232 -21.52 0.28 -18.57
N SER A 233 -20.72 -0.31 -17.66
CA SER A 233 -19.32 0.07 -17.46
C SER A 233 -18.48 -0.14 -18.71
N VAL A 234 -18.68 -1.24 -19.44
CA VAL A 234 -17.98 -1.50 -20.71
C VAL A 234 -18.33 -0.43 -21.75
N MET A 235 -19.60 -0.06 -21.85
CA MET A 235 -20.05 0.96 -22.79
C MET A 235 -19.46 2.34 -22.45
N ASP A 236 -19.46 2.74 -21.18
CA ASP A 236 -18.93 4.05 -20.74
C ASP A 236 -17.40 4.14 -20.87
N VAL A 237 -16.68 3.08 -20.49
CA VAL A 237 -15.21 3.08 -20.48
C VAL A 237 -14.62 2.97 -21.89
N LEU A 238 -15.19 2.09 -22.73
CA LEU A 238 -14.61 1.73 -24.04
C LEU A 238 -15.32 2.38 -25.22
N GLY A 239 -16.53 2.92 -25.03
CA GLY A 239 -17.31 3.54 -26.09
C GLY A 239 -17.62 2.57 -27.24
N ALA A 240 -18.02 1.34 -26.89
CA ALA A 240 -18.40 0.34 -27.88
C ALA A 240 -19.75 0.65 -28.53
N ASP A 241 -19.98 0.15 -29.75
CA ASP A 241 -21.29 0.25 -30.40
C ASP A 241 -22.28 -0.76 -29.79
N MET A 242 -21.76 -1.91 -29.34
CA MET A 242 -22.52 -2.94 -28.62
C MET A 242 -21.57 -3.75 -27.73
N CYS A 243 -22.07 -4.23 -26.59
CA CYS A 243 -21.37 -5.21 -25.75
C CYS A 243 -22.32 -6.33 -25.30
N ALA A 244 -21.75 -7.49 -24.98
CA ALA A 244 -22.53 -8.62 -24.47
C ALA A 244 -21.73 -9.48 -23.48
N LEU A 245 -22.44 -10.13 -22.57
CA LEU A 245 -21.88 -11.08 -21.61
C LEU A 245 -22.58 -12.42 -21.78
N ARG A 246 -21.79 -13.47 -22.03
CA ARG A 246 -22.25 -14.85 -22.14
C ARG A 246 -21.62 -15.71 -21.06
N LEU A 247 -22.41 -16.58 -20.44
CA LEU A 247 -21.94 -17.55 -19.45
C LEU A 247 -22.12 -18.97 -19.97
N ILE A 248 -21.23 -19.87 -19.57
CA ILE A 248 -21.31 -21.29 -19.90
C ILE A 248 -22.46 -21.93 -19.12
N ASP A 249 -23.30 -22.66 -19.82
CA ASP A 249 -24.31 -23.53 -19.22
C ASP A 249 -23.65 -24.89 -18.89
N GLU A 250 -23.60 -25.24 -17.60
CA GLU A 250 -22.87 -26.43 -17.13
C GLU A 250 -23.49 -27.75 -17.66
N ASP A 251 -24.78 -27.76 -18.00
CA ASP A 251 -25.49 -28.95 -18.51
C ASP A 251 -25.27 -29.19 -20.02
N SER A 252 -25.37 -28.12 -20.83
CA SER A 252 -25.24 -28.22 -22.29
C SER A 252 -23.84 -27.93 -22.83
N GLY A 253 -22.98 -27.28 -22.04
CA GLY A 253 -21.66 -26.81 -22.47
C GLY A 253 -21.71 -25.64 -23.47
N GLU A 254 -22.90 -25.09 -23.75
CA GLU A 254 -23.09 -23.95 -24.66
C GLU A 254 -22.94 -22.62 -23.93
N LEU A 255 -22.54 -21.56 -24.65
CA LEU A 255 -22.54 -20.20 -24.14
C LEU A 255 -23.94 -19.59 -24.26
N VAL A 256 -24.50 -19.17 -23.14
CA VAL A 256 -25.82 -18.56 -23.06
C VAL A 256 -25.68 -17.05 -22.88
N LEU A 257 -26.38 -16.27 -23.70
CA LEU A 257 -26.46 -14.81 -23.54
C LEU A 257 -27.17 -14.46 -22.24
N LYS A 258 -26.48 -13.76 -21.34
CA LYS A 258 -27.07 -13.31 -20.07
C LYS A 258 -27.43 -11.82 -20.07
N GLY A 259 -26.79 -11.03 -20.91
CA GLY A 259 -27.15 -9.63 -21.12
C GLY A 259 -26.39 -9.02 -22.29
N SER A 260 -26.95 -7.96 -22.88
CA SER A 260 -26.30 -7.16 -23.91
C SER A 260 -26.83 -5.73 -23.92
N VAL A 261 -25.97 -4.79 -24.29
CA VAL A 261 -26.30 -3.37 -24.48
C VAL A 261 -25.91 -2.97 -25.91
N GLY A 262 -26.75 -2.17 -26.58
CA GLY A 262 -26.54 -1.75 -27.97
C GLY A 262 -27.05 -2.74 -29.03
N SER A 263 -27.89 -3.71 -28.66
CA SER A 263 -28.55 -4.68 -29.55
C SER A 263 -30.07 -4.53 -29.56
N ASP A 264 -30.73 -4.80 -30.70
CA ASP A 264 -32.21 -4.85 -30.77
C ASP A 264 -32.77 -6.11 -30.09
N ALA A 265 -34.00 -6.02 -29.55
CA ALA A 265 -34.66 -7.10 -28.82
C ALA A 265 -34.82 -8.39 -29.64
N ASP A 266 -35.09 -8.28 -30.95
CA ASP A 266 -35.23 -9.45 -31.86
C ASP A 266 -33.89 -10.19 -32.06
N LEU A 267 -32.76 -9.48 -31.99
CA LEU A 267 -31.41 -10.04 -32.11
C LEU A 267 -30.98 -10.77 -30.82
N GLN A 268 -31.47 -10.34 -29.66
CA GLN A 268 -31.22 -11.03 -28.38
C GLN A 268 -31.87 -12.42 -28.32
N VAL A 269 -33.04 -12.58 -28.95
CA VAL A 269 -33.75 -13.87 -29.04
C VAL A 269 -33.03 -14.85 -29.99
N GLN A 270 -32.45 -14.36 -31.09
CA GLN A 270 -31.70 -15.20 -32.04
C GLN A 270 -30.29 -15.57 -31.55
N ALA A 271 -29.62 -14.70 -30.79
CA ALA A 271 -28.25 -14.88 -30.30
C ALA A 271 -28.14 -15.62 -28.95
N GLY A 272 -29.23 -16.25 -28.48
CA GLY A 272 -29.38 -16.72 -27.11
C GLY A 272 -28.42 -17.85 -26.69
N ARG A 273 -28.03 -18.74 -27.61
CA ARG A 273 -27.11 -19.85 -27.34
C ARG A 273 -26.08 -20.02 -28.46
N VAL A 274 -24.83 -20.25 -28.08
CA VAL A 274 -23.70 -20.40 -29.01
C VAL A 274 -22.92 -21.67 -28.66
N ARG A 275 -22.68 -22.51 -29.66
CA ARG A 275 -21.78 -23.66 -29.52
C ARG A 275 -20.33 -23.20 -29.42
N VAL A 276 -19.60 -23.82 -28.52
CA VAL A 276 -18.20 -23.47 -28.22
C VAL A 276 -17.27 -24.04 -29.29
N GLU A 277 -17.50 -25.28 -29.74
CA GLU A 277 -16.62 -25.94 -30.71
C GLU A 277 -16.61 -25.23 -32.08
N GLY A 278 -15.42 -25.02 -32.63
CA GLY A 278 -15.23 -24.44 -33.96
C GLY A 278 -15.48 -22.93 -34.04
N THR A 279 -15.76 -22.23 -32.93
CA THR A 279 -16.04 -20.79 -32.93
C THR A 279 -14.94 -19.96 -32.30
N VAL A 280 -14.89 -18.66 -32.64
CA VAL A 280 -13.98 -17.70 -31.99
C VAL A 280 -14.21 -17.59 -30.48
N PHE A 281 -15.43 -17.85 -30.01
CA PHE A 281 -15.76 -17.90 -28.59
C PHE A 281 -15.10 -19.09 -27.91
N GLY A 282 -15.15 -20.28 -28.53
CA GLY A 282 -14.46 -21.45 -28.00
C GLY A 282 -12.96 -21.31 -27.95
N LYS A 283 -12.35 -20.61 -28.91
CA LYS A 283 -10.93 -20.29 -28.85
C LYS A 283 -10.57 -19.47 -27.60
N VAL A 284 -11.38 -18.48 -27.24
CA VAL A 284 -11.17 -17.68 -26.02
C VAL A 284 -11.28 -18.57 -24.77
N LEU A 285 -12.28 -19.44 -24.72
CA LEU A 285 -12.47 -20.36 -23.60
C LEU A 285 -11.32 -21.38 -23.48
N GLN A 286 -10.81 -21.91 -24.59
CA GLN A 286 -9.72 -22.90 -24.60
C GLN A 286 -8.34 -22.30 -24.32
N THR A 287 -8.09 -21.09 -24.82
CA THR A 287 -6.77 -20.45 -24.71
C THR A 287 -6.65 -19.53 -23.51
N GLU A 288 -7.78 -19.16 -22.89
CA GLU A 288 -7.91 -18.16 -21.82
C GLU A 288 -7.28 -16.81 -22.21
N LYS A 289 -7.22 -16.52 -23.52
CA LYS A 289 -6.64 -15.32 -24.07
C LYS A 289 -7.66 -14.53 -24.89
N PRO A 290 -7.51 -13.20 -24.96
CA PRO A 290 -8.39 -12.39 -25.78
C PRO A 290 -8.22 -12.72 -27.26
N VAL A 291 -9.34 -12.60 -27.99
CA VAL A 291 -9.36 -12.71 -29.45
C VAL A 291 -9.90 -11.41 -30.03
N VAL A 292 -9.17 -10.88 -31.01
CA VAL A 292 -9.55 -9.67 -31.75
C VAL A 292 -9.78 -10.02 -33.22
N VAL A 293 -10.86 -9.48 -33.78
CA VAL A 293 -11.20 -9.52 -35.19
C VAL A 293 -11.26 -8.07 -35.67
N ASP A 294 -10.26 -7.65 -36.42
CA ASP A 294 -10.19 -6.29 -36.95
C ASP A 294 -11.27 -6.01 -38.00
N ASP A 295 -11.59 -7.01 -38.82
CA ASP A 295 -12.60 -6.89 -39.87
C ASP A 295 -13.34 -8.22 -40.09
N LEU A 296 -14.60 -8.26 -39.66
CA LEU A 296 -15.50 -9.41 -39.79
C LEU A 296 -15.79 -9.76 -41.26
N THR A 297 -15.71 -8.79 -42.18
CA THR A 297 -15.98 -9.00 -43.61
C THR A 297 -14.78 -9.51 -44.41
N ALA A 298 -13.57 -9.29 -43.90
CA ALA A 298 -12.32 -9.73 -44.53
C ALA A 298 -11.81 -11.08 -43.99
N SER A 299 -12.50 -11.64 -42.99
CA SER A 299 -12.07 -12.86 -42.31
C SER A 299 -12.28 -14.10 -43.20
N THR A 300 -11.18 -14.68 -43.68
CA THR A 300 -11.10 -16.03 -44.27
C THR A 300 -10.79 -17.09 -43.20
N ARG A 301 -11.25 -16.91 -41.96
CA ARG A 301 -10.81 -17.73 -40.81
C ARG A 301 -11.46 -19.12 -40.81
N GLU A 302 -10.72 -20.13 -40.35
CA GLU A 302 -11.19 -21.52 -40.15
C GLU A 302 -12.26 -21.65 -39.06
N GLU A 303 -12.41 -20.64 -38.20
CA GLU A 303 -13.30 -20.62 -37.04
C GLU A 303 -14.51 -19.72 -37.30
N GLU A 304 -15.70 -20.23 -37.00
CA GLU A 304 -16.96 -19.54 -37.25
C GLU A 304 -17.16 -18.39 -36.24
N VAL A 305 -17.53 -17.21 -36.73
CA VAL A 305 -18.08 -16.13 -35.89
C VAL A 305 -19.60 -16.20 -36.05
N PRO A 306 -20.35 -16.67 -35.04
CA PRO A 306 -21.81 -16.64 -35.05
C PRO A 306 -22.31 -15.20 -35.27
N CYS A 307 -22.54 -14.82 -36.52
CA CYS A 307 -22.83 -13.45 -36.92
C CYS A 307 -24.33 -13.27 -37.14
N TYR A 308 -25.04 -12.97 -36.05
CA TYR A 308 -26.44 -12.57 -36.11
C TYR A 308 -26.60 -11.05 -36.31
N LEU A 309 -25.51 -10.27 -36.24
CA LEU A 309 -25.52 -8.82 -36.01
C LEU A 309 -25.05 -8.01 -37.23
N GLY A 310 -25.94 -7.84 -38.22
CA GLY A 310 -25.91 -6.87 -39.34
C GLY A 310 -24.62 -6.08 -39.61
N GLU A 311 -24.59 -4.80 -39.22
CA GLU A 311 -23.61 -3.75 -39.61
C GLU A 311 -22.25 -3.81 -38.87
N MET A 312 -22.05 -4.77 -37.96
CA MET A 312 -20.83 -4.83 -37.15
C MET A 312 -19.63 -5.27 -37.99
N ARG A 313 -18.48 -4.65 -37.74
CA ARG A 313 -17.25 -4.87 -38.52
C ARG A 313 -16.04 -5.26 -37.70
N ALA A 314 -15.96 -4.92 -36.42
CA ALA A 314 -14.86 -5.33 -35.54
C ALA A 314 -15.40 -5.94 -34.24
N LEU A 315 -14.65 -6.89 -33.69
CA LEU A 315 -15.01 -7.66 -32.49
C LEU A 315 -13.77 -7.85 -31.61
N ALA A 316 -13.92 -7.64 -30.30
CA ALA A 316 -12.96 -8.12 -29.31
C ALA A 316 -13.69 -8.94 -28.24
N ILE A 317 -13.11 -10.08 -27.88
CA ILE A 317 -13.68 -11.02 -26.89
C ILE A 317 -12.59 -11.31 -25.85
N VAL A 318 -12.94 -11.21 -24.56
CA VAL A 318 -12.11 -11.62 -23.43
C VAL A 318 -12.79 -12.72 -22.62
N PRO A 319 -12.01 -13.58 -21.92
CA PRO A 319 -12.60 -14.54 -20.99
C PRO A 319 -13.10 -13.83 -19.73
N VAL A 320 -14.20 -14.31 -19.18
CA VAL A 320 -14.70 -13.95 -17.85
C VAL A 320 -14.19 -15.00 -16.86
N LEU A 321 -13.27 -14.61 -15.99
CA LEU A 321 -12.52 -15.53 -15.13
C LEU A 321 -12.86 -15.32 -13.65
N ALA A 322 -13.03 -16.42 -12.92
CA ALA A 322 -13.10 -16.45 -11.46
C ALA A 322 -12.02 -17.39 -10.92
N GLY A 323 -10.86 -16.83 -10.55
CA GLY A 323 -9.68 -17.62 -10.21
C GLY A 323 -9.16 -18.37 -11.45
N GLU A 324 -9.12 -19.70 -11.39
CA GLU A 324 -8.74 -20.58 -12.51
C GLU A 324 -9.95 -21.07 -13.32
N LYS A 325 -11.19 -20.68 -12.95
CA LYS A 325 -12.41 -21.11 -13.63
C LYS A 325 -12.83 -20.08 -14.68
N VAL A 326 -12.96 -20.53 -15.93
CA VAL A 326 -13.60 -19.74 -17.00
C VAL A 326 -15.11 -19.84 -16.87
N LEU A 327 -15.78 -18.72 -16.62
CA LEU A 327 -17.24 -18.65 -16.49
C LEU A 327 -17.93 -18.39 -17.83
N GLY A 328 -17.24 -17.75 -18.77
CA GLY A 328 -17.79 -17.39 -20.07
C GLY A 328 -16.98 -16.31 -20.79
N THR A 329 -17.66 -15.47 -21.58
CA THR A 329 -17.03 -14.45 -22.41
C THR A 329 -17.70 -13.08 -22.25
N LEU A 330 -16.87 -12.03 -22.32
CA LEU A 330 -17.30 -10.64 -22.42
C LEU A 330 -16.79 -10.09 -23.74
N GLU A 331 -17.66 -9.43 -24.49
CA GLU A 331 -17.37 -9.02 -25.86
C GLU A 331 -17.84 -7.60 -26.17
N ILE A 332 -17.12 -6.96 -27.09
CA ILE A 332 -17.43 -5.63 -27.60
C ILE A 332 -17.38 -5.63 -29.13
N TRP A 333 -18.30 -4.88 -29.72
CA TRP A 333 -18.53 -4.80 -31.15
C TRP A 333 -18.46 -3.34 -31.63
N SER A 334 -17.97 -3.16 -32.85
CA SER A 334 -17.84 -1.85 -33.49
C SER A 334 -18.21 -1.95 -34.97
N ARG A 335 -18.87 -0.91 -35.52
CA ARG A 335 -19.14 -0.75 -36.96
C ARG A 335 -17.90 -0.33 -37.76
N ILE A 336 -16.86 0.13 -37.06
CA ILE A 336 -15.59 0.57 -37.65
C ILE A 336 -14.57 -0.58 -37.59
N PRO A 337 -13.96 -1.00 -38.72
CA PRO A 337 -12.91 -2.01 -38.72
C PRO A 337 -11.62 -1.50 -38.04
N GLY A 338 -10.88 -2.39 -37.38
CA GLY A 338 -9.61 -2.07 -36.70
C GLY A 338 -9.76 -1.11 -35.51
N ARG A 339 -10.96 -1.02 -34.91
CA ARG A 339 -11.28 -0.07 -33.84
C ARG A 339 -10.57 -0.38 -32.51
N TRP A 340 -10.26 -1.64 -32.25
CA TRP A 340 -9.80 -2.12 -30.95
C TRP A 340 -8.28 -2.14 -30.86
N SER A 341 -7.71 -1.31 -30.00
CA SER A 341 -6.27 -1.36 -29.68
C SER A 341 -5.96 -2.43 -28.63
N GLU A 342 -4.68 -2.80 -28.48
CA GLU A 342 -4.24 -3.68 -27.38
C GLU A 342 -4.60 -3.13 -26.00
N GLU A 343 -4.62 -1.80 -25.85
CA GLU A 343 -4.96 -1.11 -24.61
C GLU A 343 -6.47 -1.26 -24.30
N ASP A 344 -7.35 -1.10 -25.30
CA ASP A 344 -8.79 -1.32 -25.16
C ASP A 344 -9.12 -2.76 -24.75
N VAL A 345 -8.42 -3.73 -25.34
CA VAL A 345 -8.56 -5.16 -25.02
C VAL A 345 -8.06 -5.45 -23.61
N GLY A 346 -6.97 -4.80 -23.19
CA GLY A 346 -6.48 -4.87 -21.81
C GLY A 346 -7.50 -4.36 -20.79
N TYR A 347 -8.13 -3.21 -21.08
CA TYR A 347 -9.20 -2.65 -20.24
C TYR A 347 -10.44 -3.54 -20.20
N LEU A 348 -10.85 -4.09 -21.35
CA LEU A 348 -11.93 -5.07 -21.40
C LEU A 348 -11.60 -6.31 -20.56
N GLY A 349 -10.35 -6.80 -20.59
CA GLY A 349 -9.90 -7.94 -19.79
C GLY A 349 -9.93 -7.67 -18.28
N ILE A 350 -9.59 -6.44 -17.85
CA ILE A 350 -9.74 -6.02 -16.45
C ILE A 350 -11.20 -6.06 -16.03
N ILE A 351 -12.10 -5.50 -16.83
CA ILE A 351 -13.54 -5.52 -16.54
C ILE A 351 -14.07 -6.96 -16.54
N GLY A 352 -13.67 -7.79 -17.50
CA GLY A 352 -14.04 -9.22 -17.57
C GLY A 352 -13.59 -10.02 -16.35
N SER A 353 -12.40 -9.72 -15.81
CA SER A 353 -11.89 -10.35 -14.58
C SER A 353 -12.67 -9.89 -13.34
N GLN A 354 -13.01 -8.60 -13.25
CA GLN A 354 -13.84 -8.08 -12.16
C GLN A 354 -15.27 -8.65 -12.22
N ALA A 355 -15.83 -8.74 -13.43
CA ALA A 355 -17.13 -9.36 -13.67
C ALA A 355 -17.13 -10.82 -13.21
N GLY A 356 -16.10 -11.59 -13.57
CA GLY A 356 -16.00 -12.99 -13.16
C GLY A 356 -15.95 -13.17 -11.64
N LEU A 357 -15.15 -12.36 -10.95
CA LEU A 357 -15.10 -12.35 -9.48
C LEU A 357 -16.44 -11.95 -8.85
N ALA A 358 -17.09 -10.91 -9.35
CA ALA A 358 -18.38 -10.45 -8.81
C ALA A 358 -19.50 -11.48 -9.02
N LEU A 359 -19.56 -12.10 -10.21
CA LEU A 359 -20.52 -13.16 -10.51
C LEU A 359 -20.30 -14.41 -9.66
N GLU A 360 -19.05 -14.82 -9.44
CA GLU A 360 -18.74 -15.94 -8.56
C GLU A 360 -19.04 -15.61 -7.10
N ASN A 361 -18.74 -14.39 -6.64
CA ASN A 361 -19.11 -13.95 -5.29
C ASN A 361 -20.63 -13.96 -5.07
N ALA A 362 -21.41 -13.48 -6.05
CA ALA A 362 -22.87 -13.53 -6.02
C ALA A 362 -23.36 -14.99 -5.95
N ARG A 363 -22.81 -15.88 -6.80
CA ARG A 363 -23.12 -17.32 -6.78
C ARG A 363 -22.79 -17.96 -5.42
N LEU A 364 -21.59 -17.74 -4.90
CA LEU A 364 -21.14 -18.27 -3.61
C LEU A 364 -21.99 -17.77 -2.45
N HIS A 365 -22.41 -16.51 -2.48
CA HIS A 365 -23.30 -15.95 -1.46
C HIS A 365 -24.66 -16.64 -1.47
N LEU A 366 -25.25 -16.85 -2.65
CA LEU A 366 -26.51 -17.58 -2.80
C LEU A 366 -26.38 -19.04 -2.33
N SER A 367 -25.31 -19.74 -2.73
CA SER A 367 -25.06 -21.11 -2.28
C SER A 367 -24.87 -21.18 -0.76
N LEU A 368 -24.14 -20.25 -0.15
CA LEU A 368 -23.98 -20.20 1.30
C LEU A 368 -25.32 -20.01 2.02
N ARG A 369 -26.18 -19.14 1.48
CA ARG A 369 -27.53 -18.91 2.02
C ARG A 369 -28.39 -20.19 1.92
N GLU A 370 -28.31 -20.92 0.82
CA GLU A 370 -28.99 -22.20 0.63
C GLU A 370 -28.49 -23.29 1.60
N TYR A 371 -27.17 -23.41 1.77
CA TYR A 371 -26.58 -24.33 2.75
C TYR A 371 -27.00 -24.00 4.17
N TYR A 372 -27.00 -22.71 4.53
CA TYR A 372 -27.46 -22.26 5.84
C TYR A 372 -28.92 -22.68 6.07
N TRP A 373 -29.80 -22.44 5.10
CA TRP A 373 -31.21 -22.77 5.22
C TRP A 373 -31.47 -24.27 5.35
N THR A 374 -30.80 -25.06 4.51
CA THR A 374 -30.90 -26.52 4.50
C THR A 374 -30.40 -27.12 5.83
N ALA A 375 -29.34 -26.55 6.41
CA ALA A 375 -28.83 -26.97 7.71
C ALA A 375 -29.83 -26.68 8.85
N VAL A 376 -30.44 -25.48 8.86
CA VAL A 376 -31.46 -25.12 9.86
C VAL A 376 -32.69 -26.04 9.74
N GLN A 377 -33.16 -26.30 8.51
CA GLN A 377 -34.26 -27.24 8.27
C GLN A 377 -33.92 -28.66 8.71
N SER A 378 -32.67 -29.10 8.54
CA SER A 378 -32.21 -30.43 8.98
C SER A 378 -32.21 -30.56 10.50
N VAL A 379 -31.86 -29.50 11.24
CA VAL A 379 -31.94 -29.48 12.71
C VAL A 379 -33.39 -29.57 13.17
N ALA A 380 -34.30 -28.80 12.56
CA ALA A 380 -35.73 -28.88 12.86
C ALA A 380 -36.28 -30.28 12.59
N ALA A 381 -35.96 -30.87 11.43
CA ALA A 381 -36.37 -32.23 11.08
C ALA A 381 -35.81 -33.29 12.04
N ALA A 382 -34.58 -33.12 12.54
CA ALA A 382 -33.98 -34.02 13.52
C ALA A 382 -34.69 -33.96 14.89
N VAL A 383 -35.15 -32.77 15.30
CA VAL A 383 -35.95 -32.62 16.53
C VAL A 383 -37.33 -33.25 16.35
N GLU A 384 -37.98 -33.05 15.19
CA GLU A 384 -39.25 -33.69 14.86
C GLU A 384 -39.13 -35.21 14.78
N ALA A 385 -38.00 -35.76 14.33
CA ALA A 385 -37.78 -37.21 14.32
C ALA A 385 -37.81 -37.84 15.73
N LYS A 386 -37.48 -37.06 16.76
CA LYS A 386 -37.57 -37.47 18.18
C LYS A 386 -38.99 -37.36 18.74
N ASP A 387 -39.84 -36.58 18.09
CA ASP A 387 -41.26 -36.37 18.43
C ASP A 387 -42.13 -36.80 17.23
N VAL A 388 -42.37 -38.11 17.12
CA VAL A 388 -43.06 -38.82 16.01
C VAL A 388 -44.39 -38.15 15.59
N TYR A 389 -44.95 -37.28 16.43
CA TYR A 389 -46.22 -36.57 16.24
C TYR A 389 -46.09 -35.20 15.56
N THR A 390 -44.88 -34.73 15.25
CA THR A 390 -44.61 -33.36 14.76
C THR A 390 -44.07 -33.27 13.33
N CYS A 391 -44.05 -34.36 12.55
CA CYS A 391 -43.50 -34.32 11.19
C CYS A 391 -44.13 -33.23 10.30
N GLY A 392 -43.32 -32.28 9.85
CA GLY A 392 -43.70 -31.14 9.03
C GLY A 392 -44.47 -30.03 9.77
N HIS A 393 -44.64 -30.13 11.10
CA HIS A 393 -45.32 -29.13 11.94
C HIS A 393 -44.55 -27.82 11.97
N SER A 394 -43.26 -27.87 12.27
CA SER A 394 -42.43 -26.68 12.42
C SER A 394 -42.36 -25.88 11.12
N LEU A 395 -42.36 -26.57 9.97
CA LEU A 395 -42.41 -25.93 8.65
C LEU A 395 -43.75 -25.20 8.40
N ARG A 396 -44.88 -25.80 8.79
CA ARG A 396 -46.20 -25.15 8.66
C ARG A 396 -46.32 -23.95 9.60
N VAL A 397 -45.88 -24.10 10.85
CA VAL A 397 -45.82 -22.99 11.83
C VAL A 397 -44.95 -21.86 11.31
N ALA A 398 -43.77 -22.15 10.76
CA ALA A 398 -42.88 -21.16 10.16
C ALA A 398 -43.54 -20.37 9.00
N ARG A 399 -44.22 -21.08 8.09
CA ARG A 399 -44.94 -20.46 6.97
C ARG A 399 -46.10 -19.58 7.45
N TRP A 400 -46.87 -20.06 8.43
CA TRP A 400 -47.94 -19.30 9.04
C TRP A 400 -47.43 -18.03 9.74
N ALA A 401 -46.37 -18.16 10.54
CA ALA A 401 -45.75 -17.06 11.25
C ALA A 401 -45.23 -15.98 10.30
N ARG A 402 -44.54 -16.36 9.22
CA ARG A 402 -44.06 -15.44 8.18
C ARG A 402 -45.20 -14.68 7.49
N THR A 403 -46.26 -15.39 7.14
CA THR A 403 -47.40 -14.78 6.43
C THR A 403 -48.19 -13.84 7.34
N CYS A 404 -48.36 -14.21 8.61
CA CYS A 404 -48.94 -13.33 9.62
C CYS A 404 -48.06 -12.09 9.88
N ALA A 405 -46.74 -12.24 9.96
CA ALA A 405 -45.80 -11.13 10.13
C ALA A 405 -45.89 -10.14 8.95
N LYS A 406 -45.96 -10.65 7.71
CA LYS A 406 -46.16 -9.82 6.51
C LYS A 406 -47.48 -9.02 6.60
N ALA A 407 -48.58 -9.67 6.99
CA ALA A 407 -49.88 -9.02 7.12
C ALA A 407 -49.95 -8.00 8.28
N LEU A 408 -49.10 -8.16 9.30
CA LEU A 408 -48.93 -7.20 10.40
C LEU A 408 -48.04 -6.01 10.02
N GLY A 409 -47.44 -5.98 8.82
CA GLY A 409 -46.62 -4.88 8.31
C GLY A 409 -45.13 -4.95 8.69
N LEU A 410 -44.63 -6.11 9.10
CA LEU A 410 -43.21 -6.30 9.44
C LEU A 410 -42.35 -6.33 8.16
N ASN A 411 -41.11 -5.85 8.26
CA ASN A 411 -40.18 -5.79 7.12
C ASN A 411 -39.68 -7.20 6.71
N GLU A 412 -38.95 -7.32 5.59
CA GLU A 412 -38.49 -8.63 5.08
C GLU A 412 -37.58 -9.39 6.06
N GLU A 413 -36.71 -8.68 6.78
CA GLU A 413 -35.81 -9.27 7.78
C GLU A 413 -36.61 -9.83 8.97
N GLU A 414 -37.57 -9.05 9.49
CA GLU A 414 -38.46 -9.47 10.56
C GLU A 414 -39.37 -10.63 10.14
N GLN A 415 -39.80 -10.67 8.88
CA GLN A 415 -40.54 -11.81 8.31
C GLN A 415 -39.67 -13.08 8.26
N GLU A 416 -38.39 -12.96 7.91
CA GLU A 416 -37.44 -14.09 7.90
C GLU A 416 -37.14 -14.56 9.33
N GLN A 417 -37.03 -13.64 10.29
CA GLN A 417 -36.92 -13.96 11.71
C GLN A 417 -38.18 -14.68 12.24
N ALA A 418 -39.38 -14.25 11.85
CA ALA A 418 -40.63 -14.93 12.20
C ALA A 418 -40.67 -16.38 11.67
N TYR A 419 -40.18 -16.58 10.43
CA TYR A 419 -40.05 -17.91 9.85
C TYR A 419 -39.06 -18.79 10.62
N LEU A 420 -37.84 -18.29 10.87
CA LEU A 420 -36.80 -19.01 11.60
C LEU A 420 -37.26 -19.39 13.01
N ALA A 421 -37.91 -18.46 13.71
CA ALA A 421 -38.42 -18.69 15.05
C ALA A 421 -39.56 -19.73 15.04
N GLY A 422 -40.45 -19.71 14.05
CA GLY A 422 -41.46 -20.76 13.89
C GLY A 422 -40.86 -22.14 13.57
N LEU A 423 -39.78 -22.19 12.79
CA LEU A 423 -39.09 -23.43 12.45
C LEU A 423 -38.34 -24.05 13.63
N LEU A 424 -37.87 -23.22 14.57
CA LEU A 424 -37.00 -23.62 15.68
C LEU A 424 -37.66 -23.54 17.07
N HIS A 425 -38.94 -23.14 17.16
CA HIS A 425 -39.62 -22.91 18.45
C HIS A 425 -39.53 -24.11 19.41
N ASP A 426 -39.58 -25.31 18.86
CA ASP A 426 -39.57 -26.57 19.60
C ASP A 426 -38.18 -27.22 19.72
N VAL A 427 -37.09 -26.57 19.25
CA VAL A 427 -35.74 -27.16 19.21
C VAL A 427 -35.26 -27.65 20.59
N GLY A 428 -35.72 -27.01 21.66
CA GLY A 428 -35.38 -27.38 23.04
C GLY A 428 -35.99 -28.69 23.52
N LYS A 429 -36.94 -29.30 22.80
CA LYS A 429 -37.45 -30.65 23.09
C LYS A 429 -36.35 -31.71 23.06
N ILE A 430 -35.21 -31.41 22.43
CA ILE A 430 -34.02 -32.26 22.48
C ILE A 430 -33.54 -32.53 23.92
N GLY A 431 -33.74 -31.56 24.84
CA GLY A 431 -33.39 -31.69 26.26
C GLY A 431 -34.43 -32.43 27.12
N VAL A 432 -35.59 -32.80 26.55
CA VAL A 432 -36.63 -33.56 27.25
C VAL A 432 -36.37 -35.06 27.10
N ARG A 433 -36.56 -35.82 28.18
CA ARG A 433 -36.42 -37.29 28.14
C ARG A 433 -37.47 -37.91 27.23
N GLU A 434 -37.06 -38.91 26.46
CA GLU A 434 -37.90 -39.59 25.46
C GLU A 434 -39.08 -40.33 26.09
N ASP A 435 -38.90 -40.94 27.27
CA ASP A 435 -39.98 -41.63 28.01
C ASP A 435 -41.08 -40.69 28.51
N ILE A 436 -40.77 -39.39 28.66
CA ILE A 436 -41.72 -38.34 29.02
C ILE A 436 -42.36 -37.75 27.76
N LEU A 437 -41.56 -37.51 26.73
CA LEU A 437 -42.02 -36.92 25.46
C LEU A 437 -43.00 -37.85 24.72
N LEU A 438 -42.75 -39.16 24.72
CA LEU A 438 -43.55 -40.16 24.02
C LEU A 438 -44.62 -40.83 24.90
N LYS A 439 -44.83 -40.35 26.14
CA LYS A 439 -45.72 -41.00 27.12
C LYS A 439 -47.17 -41.04 26.61
N PRO A 440 -47.79 -42.24 26.48
CA PRO A 440 -49.19 -42.37 26.09
C PRO A 440 -50.11 -42.08 27.28
N GLY A 441 -50.34 -40.80 27.60
CA GLY A 441 -51.27 -40.39 28.67
C GLY A 441 -50.94 -39.04 29.31
N ALA A 442 -51.67 -38.69 30.38
CA ALA A 442 -51.45 -37.44 31.09
C ALA A 442 -50.10 -37.42 31.83
N LEU A 443 -49.40 -36.28 31.73
CA LEU A 443 -48.16 -36.02 32.46
C LEU A 443 -48.45 -35.66 33.92
N ASN A 444 -47.65 -36.19 34.83
CA ASN A 444 -47.66 -35.79 36.24
C ASN A 444 -46.99 -34.42 36.44
N GLY A 445 -47.02 -33.88 37.66
CA GLY A 445 -46.49 -32.54 37.96
C GLY A 445 -45.01 -32.35 37.64
N GLU A 446 -44.17 -33.36 37.92
CA GLU A 446 -42.73 -33.32 37.66
C GLU A 446 -42.42 -33.46 36.16
N GLU A 447 -43.10 -34.37 35.48
CA GLU A 447 -43.02 -34.54 34.03
C GLU A 447 -43.42 -33.26 33.29
N ARG A 448 -44.49 -32.59 33.76
CA ARG A 448 -44.96 -31.32 33.19
C ARG A 448 -43.97 -30.18 33.42
N LYS A 449 -43.29 -30.12 34.58
CA LYS A 449 -42.21 -29.16 34.81
C LYS A 449 -41.05 -29.39 33.83
N GLN A 450 -40.70 -30.64 33.56
CA GLN A 450 -39.63 -30.96 32.62
C GLN A 450 -39.98 -30.58 31.18
N ILE A 451 -41.21 -30.77 30.71
CA ILE A 451 -41.58 -30.29 29.37
C ILE A 451 -41.53 -28.77 29.30
N ARG A 452 -41.94 -28.06 30.35
CA ARG A 452 -41.94 -26.58 30.38
C ARG A 452 -40.55 -25.94 30.32
N THR A 453 -39.47 -26.72 30.40
CA THR A 453 -38.10 -26.17 30.24
C THR A 453 -37.70 -26.01 28.77
N HIS A 454 -38.37 -26.65 27.82
CA HIS A 454 -37.93 -26.65 26.43
C HIS A 454 -37.83 -25.25 25.77
N PRO A 455 -38.62 -24.21 26.11
CA PRO A 455 -38.40 -22.88 25.55
C PRO A 455 -37.07 -22.28 26.01
N VAL A 456 -36.71 -22.51 27.28
CA VAL A 456 -35.44 -22.04 27.86
C VAL A 456 -34.27 -22.83 27.27
N VAL A 457 -34.39 -24.15 27.17
CA VAL A 457 -33.37 -25.00 26.54
C VAL A 457 -33.20 -24.64 25.05
N GLY A 458 -34.30 -24.35 24.35
CA GLY A 458 -34.28 -23.89 22.97
C GLY A 458 -33.51 -22.59 22.80
N ALA A 459 -33.79 -21.59 23.64
CA ALA A 459 -33.02 -20.35 23.67
C ALA A 459 -31.52 -20.60 23.94
N MET A 460 -31.19 -21.44 24.94
CA MET A 460 -29.80 -21.78 25.26
C MET A 460 -29.06 -22.50 24.12
N ILE A 461 -29.76 -23.26 23.28
CA ILE A 461 -29.18 -23.91 22.09
C ILE A 461 -28.91 -22.89 20.98
N LEU A 462 -29.80 -21.90 20.82
CA LEU A 462 -29.73 -20.92 19.73
C LEU A 462 -28.77 -19.76 20.03
N GLU A 463 -28.59 -19.37 21.29
CA GLU A 463 -27.71 -18.26 21.72
C GLU A 463 -26.26 -18.41 21.19
N PRO A 464 -25.56 -19.57 21.34
CA PRO A 464 -24.19 -19.74 20.84
C PRO A 464 -24.09 -19.72 19.30
N ALA A 465 -25.17 -20.06 18.60
CA ALA A 465 -25.22 -20.10 17.14
C ALA A 465 -25.44 -18.72 16.49
N ARG A 466 -25.49 -17.63 17.30
CA ARG A 466 -25.63 -16.23 16.86
C ARG A 466 -26.88 -15.96 16.03
N PHE A 467 -27.99 -16.63 16.34
CA PHE A 467 -29.29 -16.24 15.79
C PHE A 467 -29.69 -14.84 16.27
N PRO A 468 -30.48 -14.07 15.50
CA PRO A 468 -30.97 -12.76 15.93
C PRO A 468 -31.70 -12.86 17.28
N GLU A 469 -31.51 -11.88 18.16
CA GLU A 469 -32.11 -11.86 19.49
C GLU A 469 -33.65 -11.99 19.42
N ALA A 470 -34.28 -11.39 18.41
CA ALA A 470 -35.71 -11.52 18.18
C ALA A 470 -36.15 -12.98 17.96
N VAL A 471 -35.32 -13.80 17.30
CA VAL A 471 -35.58 -15.24 17.10
C VAL A 471 -35.41 -15.99 18.41
N VAL A 472 -34.30 -15.76 19.13
CA VAL A 472 -34.00 -16.41 20.42
C VAL A 472 -35.10 -16.10 21.44
N SER A 473 -35.46 -14.83 21.58
CA SER A 473 -36.55 -14.36 22.44
C SER A 473 -37.91 -14.94 22.01
N ALA A 474 -38.18 -15.02 20.71
CA ALA A 474 -39.40 -15.65 20.21
C ALA A 474 -39.49 -17.13 20.64
N VAL A 475 -38.42 -17.90 20.46
CA VAL A 475 -38.32 -19.29 20.91
C VAL A 475 -38.41 -19.39 22.44
N ARG A 476 -37.83 -18.46 23.20
CA ARG A 476 -37.87 -18.49 24.67
C ARG A 476 -39.28 -18.28 25.24
N TYR A 477 -40.07 -17.42 24.61
CA TYR A 477 -41.34 -16.92 25.15
C TYR A 477 -42.58 -17.38 24.36
N HIS A 478 -42.45 -18.30 23.39
CA HIS A 478 -43.58 -18.76 22.57
C HIS A 478 -44.67 -19.53 23.33
N HIS A 479 -44.49 -19.78 24.63
CA HIS A 479 -45.48 -20.37 25.53
C HIS A 479 -45.96 -19.41 26.64
N GLU A 480 -45.62 -18.13 26.55
CA GLU A 480 -46.28 -17.11 27.35
C GLU A 480 -47.74 -16.94 26.91
N ASP A 481 -48.62 -16.66 27.87
CA ASP A 481 -50.03 -16.39 27.64
C ASP A 481 -50.26 -14.88 27.76
N TYR A 482 -51.09 -14.31 26.90
CA TYR A 482 -51.31 -12.86 26.84
C TYR A 482 -51.77 -12.25 28.19
N ASN A 483 -52.41 -13.03 29.06
CA ASN A 483 -52.82 -12.61 30.41
C ASN A 483 -51.75 -12.82 31.51
N GLY A 484 -50.55 -13.28 31.17
CA GLY A 484 -49.48 -13.59 32.14
C GLY A 484 -49.54 -14.99 32.77
N GLY A 485 -50.45 -15.87 32.32
CA GLY A 485 -50.62 -17.23 32.84
C GLY A 485 -49.63 -18.28 32.29
N GLY A 486 -48.79 -17.89 31.33
CA GLY A 486 -47.88 -18.77 30.60
C GLY A 486 -46.54 -19.02 31.28
N TYR A 487 -45.57 -19.50 30.50
CA TYR A 487 -44.21 -19.81 30.96
C TYR A 487 -43.19 -19.49 29.85
N PRO A 488 -41.90 -19.27 30.16
CA PRO A 488 -41.20 -19.49 31.44
C PRO A 488 -41.17 -18.32 32.44
N ALA A 489 -41.46 -17.10 32.02
CA ALA A 489 -41.29 -15.87 32.81
C ALA A 489 -42.61 -15.24 33.29
N GLY A 490 -43.75 -15.65 32.74
CA GLY A 490 -45.06 -15.11 33.12
C GLY A 490 -45.29 -13.68 32.61
N LEU A 491 -44.74 -13.38 31.43
CA LEU A 491 -44.88 -12.07 30.78
C LEU A 491 -46.33 -11.84 30.35
N ALA A 492 -46.81 -10.60 30.42
CA ALA A 492 -48.19 -10.25 30.07
C ALA A 492 -48.28 -9.20 28.95
N GLY A 493 -49.32 -9.33 28.13
CA GLY A 493 -49.64 -8.38 27.07
C GLY A 493 -48.50 -8.16 26.07
N GLU A 494 -48.09 -6.90 25.92
CA GLU A 494 -47.06 -6.51 24.95
C GLU A 494 -45.63 -6.69 25.46
N GLU A 495 -45.43 -7.07 26.73
CA GLU A 495 -44.12 -7.50 27.25
C GLU A 495 -43.64 -8.78 26.56
N ILE A 496 -44.57 -9.58 26.04
CA ILE A 496 -44.28 -10.74 25.21
C ILE A 496 -43.83 -10.25 23.83
N PRO A 497 -42.64 -10.66 23.34
CA PRO A 497 -42.17 -10.29 22.00
C PRO A 497 -43.21 -10.60 20.93
N LEU A 498 -43.37 -9.69 19.96
CA LEU A 498 -44.40 -9.85 18.92
C LEU A 498 -44.25 -11.17 18.16
N LEU A 499 -43.02 -11.57 17.83
CA LEU A 499 -42.76 -12.85 17.17
C LEU A 499 -43.18 -14.05 18.03
N ALA A 500 -42.99 -14.02 19.35
CA ALA A 500 -43.50 -15.06 20.25
C ALA A 500 -45.03 -15.13 20.24
N ARG A 501 -45.72 -13.97 20.22
CA ARG A 501 -47.19 -13.89 20.13
C ARG A 501 -47.70 -14.46 18.80
N ILE A 502 -47.00 -14.21 17.69
CA ILE A 502 -47.29 -14.79 16.37
C ILE A 502 -47.13 -16.31 16.41
N ILE A 503 -46.01 -16.83 16.93
CA ILE A 503 -45.75 -18.27 17.02
C ILE A 503 -46.80 -18.95 17.91
N ARG A 504 -47.17 -18.35 19.04
CA ARG A 504 -48.19 -18.87 19.95
C ARG A 504 -49.51 -19.19 19.24
N VAL A 505 -49.96 -18.29 18.37
CA VAL A 505 -51.18 -18.46 17.56
C VAL A 505 -50.97 -19.49 16.45
N ALA A 506 -49.84 -19.41 15.74
CA ALA A 506 -49.52 -20.32 14.63
C ALA A 506 -49.38 -21.79 15.09
N ASP A 507 -48.68 -22.04 16.19
CA ASP A 507 -48.51 -23.35 16.81
C ASP A 507 -49.86 -23.91 17.29
N ALA A 508 -50.66 -23.12 18.02
CA ALA A 508 -51.98 -23.56 18.47
C ALA A 508 -52.91 -23.90 17.31
N TYR A 509 -52.90 -23.10 16.24
CA TYR A 509 -53.70 -23.37 15.04
C TYR A 509 -53.25 -24.66 14.34
N ASP A 510 -51.95 -24.85 14.10
CA ASP A 510 -51.44 -26.07 13.46
C ASP A 510 -51.70 -27.30 14.33
N ALA A 511 -51.54 -27.18 15.66
CA ALA A 511 -51.80 -28.24 16.62
C ALA A 511 -53.28 -28.69 16.64
N MET A 512 -54.22 -27.76 16.46
CA MET A 512 -55.67 -28.07 16.42
C MET A 512 -56.13 -28.61 15.06
N THR A 513 -55.50 -28.15 13.97
CA THR A 513 -55.90 -28.47 12.60
C THR A 513 -55.10 -29.62 11.97
N SER A 514 -54.13 -30.19 12.68
CA SER A 514 -53.35 -31.37 12.27
C SER A 514 -53.84 -32.65 12.95
N ALA A 515 -53.72 -33.81 12.30
CA ALA A 515 -54.11 -35.10 12.88
C ALA A 515 -53.08 -35.56 13.95
N ARG A 516 -53.53 -35.86 15.17
CA ARG A 516 -52.69 -36.41 16.26
C ARG A 516 -53.34 -37.70 16.82
N SER A 517 -52.54 -38.70 17.23
CA SER A 517 -53.03 -40.04 17.64
C SER A 517 -54.01 -40.08 18.83
N TYR A 518 -54.13 -38.98 19.59
CA TYR A 518 -54.98 -38.89 20.80
C TYR A 518 -56.18 -37.94 20.68
N ARG A 519 -56.38 -37.28 19.52
CA ARG A 519 -57.49 -36.34 19.31
C ARG A 519 -57.93 -36.35 17.83
N GLN A 520 -59.22 -36.53 17.56
CA GLN A 520 -59.76 -36.29 16.22
C GLN A 520 -59.52 -34.82 15.82
N ARG A 521 -59.12 -34.60 14.56
CA ARG A 521 -58.89 -33.28 13.96
C ARG A 521 -60.11 -32.39 14.22
N LEU A 522 -59.90 -31.20 14.79
CA LEU A 522 -60.97 -30.21 14.89
C LEU A 522 -61.30 -29.67 13.49
N GLY A 523 -62.56 -29.33 13.24
CA GLY A 523 -62.92 -28.59 12.04
C GLY A 523 -62.24 -27.22 12.05
N THR A 524 -61.95 -26.66 10.88
CA THR A 524 -61.32 -25.33 10.78
C THR A 524 -62.11 -24.26 11.54
N GLU A 525 -63.45 -24.34 11.52
CA GLU A 525 -64.35 -23.46 12.30
C GLU A 525 -64.19 -23.65 13.81
N ASP A 526 -64.10 -24.89 14.30
CA ASP A 526 -63.92 -25.17 15.73
C ASP A 526 -62.56 -24.64 16.24
N ALA A 527 -61.51 -24.73 15.41
CA ALA A 527 -60.21 -24.14 15.73
C ALA A 527 -60.28 -22.62 15.84
N TRP A 528 -61.08 -21.96 14.98
CA TRP A 528 -61.31 -20.51 15.07
C TRP A 528 -62.14 -20.11 16.29
N GLU A 529 -63.17 -20.88 16.65
CA GLU A 529 -63.92 -20.65 17.88
C GLU A 529 -63.02 -20.74 19.11
N GLU A 530 -62.10 -21.70 19.15
CA GLU A 530 -61.15 -21.86 20.25
C GLU A 530 -60.13 -20.70 20.31
N LEU A 531 -59.56 -20.28 19.17
CA LEU A 531 -58.67 -19.12 19.13
C LEU A 531 -59.39 -17.82 19.54
N ARG A 532 -60.65 -17.62 19.11
CA ARG A 532 -61.48 -16.48 19.52
C ARG A 532 -61.80 -16.50 21.00
N ARG A 533 -62.10 -17.67 21.56
CA ARG A 533 -62.35 -17.85 22.99
C ARG A 533 -61.08 -17.57 23.83
N GLY A 534 -59.91 -17.93 23.30
CA GLY A 534 -58.62 -17.68 23.94
C GLY A 534 -58.06 -16.27 23.72
N ALA A 535 -58.66 -15.44 22.87
CA ALA A 535 -58.19 -14.08 22.59
C ALA A 535 -58.26 -13.19 23.84
N GLY A 536 -57.16 -12.51 24.16
CA GLY A 536 -57.02 -11.69 25.36
C GLY A 536 -56.71 -12.48 26.63
N GLN A 537 -56.76 -13.82 26.58
CA GLN A 537 -56.29 -14.70 27.65
C GLN A 537 -55.00 -15.41 27.26
N GLN A 538 -55.07 -16.36 26.34
CA GLN A 538 -53.94 -17.14 25.87
C GLN A 538 -53.26 -16.46 24.67
N PHE A 539 -54.04 -15.84 23.79
CA PHE A 539 -53.57 -15.29 22.52
C PHE A 539 -53.73 -13.77 22.47
N ASP A 540 -52.82 -13.10 21.76
CA ASP A 540 -52.97 -11.67 21.45
C ASP A 540 -54.18 -11.46 20.51
N PRO A 541 -55.19 -10.67 20.91
CA PRO A 541 -56.38 -10.41 20.08
C PRO A 541 -56.05 -9.86 18.69
N ARG A 542 -55.05 -8.98 18.57
CA ARG A 542 -54.64 -8.37 17.30
C ARG A 542 -54.03 -9.43 16.37
N VAL A 543 -53.22 -10.32 16.93
CA VAL A 543 -52.60 -11.40 16.15
C VAL A 543 -53.67 -12.39 15.68
N VAL A 544 -54.62 -12.78 16.54
CA VAL A 544 -55.72 -13.70 16.16
C VAL A 544 -56.55 -13.12 15.01
N GLU A 545 -56.89 -11.82 15.07
CA GLU A 545 -57.66 -11.17 14.00
C GLU A 545 -56.91 -11.19 12.65
N VAL A 546 -55.62 -10.82 12.65
CA VAL A 546 -54.81 -10.80 11.42
C VAL A 546 -54.55 -12.22 10.91
N PHE A 547 -54.28 -13.16 11.81
CA PHE A 547 -54.04 -14.56 11.47
C PHE A 547 -55.28 -15.20 10.83
N GLN A 548 -56.48 -14.90 11.34
CA GLN A 548 -57.75 -15.37 10.76
C GLN A 548 -57.96 -14.86 9.34
N ARG A 549 -57.62 -13.59 9.08
CA ARG A 549 -57.70 -12.99 7.74
C ARG A 549 -56.76 -13.70 6.76
N VAL A 550 -55.50 -13.86 7.14
CA VAL A 550 -54.47 -14.51 6.31
C VAL A 550 -54.80 -15.98 6.05
N ALA A 551 -55.30 -16.70 7.05
CA ALA A 551 -55.65 -18.11 6.89
C ALA A 551 -56.90 -18.33 6.01
N ALA A 552 -57.82 -17.37 5.95
CA ALA A 552 -58.96 -17.39 5.04
C ALA A 552 -58.56 -17.16 3.57
N GLU A 553 -57.47 -16.43 3.33
CA GLU A 553 -56.90 -16.20 1.99
C GLU A 553 -56.11 -17.42 1.47
N GLY A 554 -55.80 -18.38 2.35
CA GLY A 554 -55.06 -19.61 2.04
C GLY A 554 -53.54 -19.44 2.14
N LEU A 555 -52.84 -20.51 2.51
CA LEU A 555 -51.39 -20.58 2.31
C LEU A 555 -51.11 -20.56 0.82
N GLU A 556 -50.30 -19.62 0.33
CA GLU A 556 -49.76 -19.68 -1.04
C GLU A 556 -49.02 -21.02 -1.20
N VAL A 557 -49.60 -21.96 -1.96
CA VAL A 557 -48.95 -23.19 -2.37
C VAL A 557 -48.41 -22.96 -3.79
N ALA A 558 -47.09 -22.84 -3.93
CA ALA A 558 -46.46 -22.80 -5.25
C ALA A 558 -46.64 -24.17 -5.94
N GLY A 559 -47.58 -24.24 -6.89
CA GLY A 559 -47.83 -25.40 -7.72
C GLY A 559 -47.03 -25.39 -9.02
N ASN A 560 -46.55 -26.58 -9.40
CA ASN A 560 -45.98 -26.92 -10.72
C ASN A 560 -46.79 -26.36 -11.90
N GLY A 561 -46.12 -25.71 -12.86
CA GLY A 561 -46.68 -25.36 -14.16
C GLY A 561 -45.87 -24.27 -14.85
N GLY A 562 -45.34 -24.55 -16.05
CA GLY A 562 -44.31 -23.76 -16.71
C GLY A 562 -44.76 -22.53 -17.48
N GLY A 563 -43.77 -21.69 -17.79
CA GLY A 563 -43.79 -20.71 -18.87
C GLY A 563 -44.24 -19.30 -18.46
N GLY A 564 -43.29 -18.36 -18.39
CA GLY A 564 -43.58 -16.92 -18.44
C GLY A 564 -42.76 -16.09 -17.46
N TYR A 565 -41.83 -15.30 -17.99
CA TYR A 565 -40.96 -14.37 -17.29
C TYR A 565 -41.68 -13.41 -16.34
N TYR A 566 -41.24 -13.37 -15.07
CA TYR A 566 -41.29 -12.20 -14.19
C TYR A 566 -40.06 -12.22 -13.27
N TYR A 567 -39.18 -11.23 -13.43
CA TYR A 567 -38.12 -10.93 -12.47
C TYR A 567 -38.76 -10.33 -11.21
N GLY A 568 -38.82 -11.13 -10.15
CA GLY A 568 -39.25 -10.72 -8.82
C GLY A 568 -38.60 -11.63 -7.80
N SER A 569 -37.88 -11.03 -6.86
CA SER A 569 -37.27 -11.63 -5.68
C SER A 569 -38.27 -12.50 -4.90
N SER A 570 -38.34 -13.80 -5.22
CA SER A 570 -39.19 -14.76 -4.51
C SER A 570 -38.81 -16.20 -4.86
N TRP A 571 -37.79 -16.74 -4.20
CA TRP A 571 -37.56 -18.18 -4.15
C TRP A 571 -38.18 -18.72 -2.86
N ARG A 572 -39.42 -19.21 -2.94
CA ARG A 572 -40.05 -20.03 -1.89
C ARG A 572 -40.32 -21.41 -2.45
N ASP A 573 -39.84 -22.40 -1.70
CA ASP A 573 -40.27 -23.80 -1.68
C ASP A 573 -39.99 -24.67 -2.93
N THR A 574 -38.81 -25.27 -2.98
CA THR A 574 -38.63 -26.59 -3.64
C THR A 574 -37.47 -27.33 -2.98
N VAL A 575 -37.75 -28.32 -2.11
CA VAL A 575 -37.10 -29.64 -1.98
C VAL A 575 -37.82 -30.39 -0.85
N PHE A 576 -38.73 -31.29 -1.21
CA PHE A 576 -39.01 -32.57 -0.52
C PHE A 576 -39.78 -33.42 -1.52
N VAL A 577 -39.04 -34.20 -2.31
CA VAL A 577 -39.60 -35.40 -2.93
C VAL A 577 -39.59 -36.46 -1.84
N GLU A 578 -40.75 -37.06 -1.59
CA GLU A 578 -40.94 -38.19 -0.68
C GLU A 578 -39.88 -39.28 -0.95
N THR A 579 -38.83 -39.33 -0.13
CA THR A 579 -38.02 -40.53 0.03
C THR A 579 -38.39 -41.13 1.38
N GLY A 580 -39.19 -42.18 1.31
CA GLY A 580 -39.58 -42.98 2.46
C GLY A 580 -38.35 -43.53 3.16
N ILE A 581 -38.09 -43.02 4.37
CA ILE A 581 -37.19 -43.67 5.31
C ILE A 581 -38.07 -44.59 6.17
N CYS A 582 -38.28 -45.80 5.68
CA CYS A 582 -38.58 -46.95 6.53
C CYS A 582 -37.68 -48.12 6.08
N GLY A 583 -36.63 -48.35 6.88
CA GLY A 583 -35.83 -49.56 7.04
C GLY A 583 -35.50 -50.43 5.82
N SER A 584 -34.21 -50.54 5.49
CA SER A 584 -33.55 -51.85 5.31
C SER A 584 -32.03 -51.71 5.28
N GLN A 585 -31.38 -52.71 5.88
CA GLN A 585 -29.93 -52.86 6.05
C GLN A 585 -29.20 -53.13 4.72
N GLY A 586 -27.96 -52.67 4.60
CA GLY A 586 -27.02 -53.12 3.58
C GLY A 586 -25.80 -52.22 3.39
N GLU A 587 -24.65 -52.57 3.99
CA GLU A 587 -23.33 -52.31 3.42
C GLU A 587 -23.03 -53.34 2.29
N PRO A 588 -21.95 -53.29 1.46
CA PRO A 588 -20.76 -52.41 1.47
C PRO A 588 -20.25 -51.91 0.08
N GLU A 589 -19.16 -51.13 0.14
CA GLU A 589 -18.00 -51.07 -0.80
C GLU A 589 -18.11 -50.40 -2.20
N LYS A 590 -17.24 -49.39 -2.44
CA LYS A 590 -16.06 -49.52 -3.35
C LYS A 590 -15.13 -48.29 -3.38
N ARG A 591 -13.83 -48.60 -3.39
CA ARG A 591 -12.65 -47.79 -3.73
C ARG A 591 -12.75 -47.15 -5.12
N PHE A 592 -12.16 -45.96 -5.29
CA PHE A 592 -11.46 -45.59 -6.53
C PHE A 592 -10.20 -44.75 -6.24
N GLU A 593 -9.23 -44.93 -7.14
CA GLU A 593 -7.79 -44.74 -6.98
C GLU A 593 -7.31 -43.32 -7.31
N ALA A 594 -6.18 -42.94 -6.73
CA ALA A 594 -5.46 -41.70 -7.04
C ALA A 594 -4.59 -41.88 -8.29
N GLY A 595 -4.84 -41.06 -9.31
CA GLY A 595 -4.05 -40.94 -10.52
C GLY A 595 -2.90 -39.91 -10.37
N ASP A 596 -1.71 -40.38 -10.71
CA ASP A 596 -0.41 -39.70 -10.75
C ASP A 596 -0.36 -38.65 -11.88
N GLN A 597 0.05 -37.41 -11.59
CA GLN A 597 0.52 -36.46 -12.63
C GLN A 597 1.80 -35.73 -12.20
N LYS A 598 2.83 -35.94 -13.03
CA LYS A 598 4.20 -35.43 -12.93
C LYS A 598 4.39 -34.16 -13.78
N ARG A 599 5.39 -33.37 -13.33
CA ARG A 599 6.20 -32.31 -14.03
C ARG A 599 5.51 -30.94 -14.14
N THR A 600 6.19 -29.80 -13.98
CA THR A 600 7.57 -29.43 -14.39
C THR A 600 8.22 -28.41 -13.43
N LYS A 601 9.54 -28.54 -13.23
CA LYS A 601 10.44 -27.55 -12.62
C LYS A 601 10.71 -26.41 -13.61
N GLN A 602 10.74 -25.15 -13.14
CA GLN A 602 11.52 -24.11 -13.79
C GLN A 602 12.23 -23.25 -12.74
N SER A 603 13.54 -23.22 -12.89
CA SER A 603 14.57 -22.56 -12.07
C SER A 603 14.58 -21.05 -12.27
N TYR A 604 14.71 -20.30 -11.18
CA TYR A 604 15.28 -18.95 -11.20
C TYR A 604 16.36 -18.84 -10.13
N ASN A 605 17.44 -18.17 -10.52
CA ASN A 605 18.83 -18.43 -10.13
C ASN A 605 19.19 -18.09 -8.68
N GLU A 606 20.13 -18.88 -8.18
CA GLU A 606 21.00 -18.61 -7.05
C GLU A 606 21.84 -17.35 -7.30
N VAL A 607 21.97 -16.51 -6.28
CA VAL A 607 23.13 -15.65 -6.10
C VAL A 607 23.56 -15.81 -4.64
N SER A 608 24.60 -16.60 -4.43
CA SER A 608 25.40 -16.60 -3.20
C SER A 608 26.13 -15.26 -3.09
N PHE A 609 26.43 -14.78 -1.88
CA PHE A 609 27.71 -14.15 -1.55
C PHE A 609 27.83 -13.96 -0.02
N LEU A 610 28.85 -14.61 0.55
CA LEU A 610 29.49 -14.28 1.82
C LEU A 610 30.57 -13.21 1.55
N ASP A 611 30.92 -12.52 2.63
CA ASP A 611 32.09 -11.66 2.86
C ASP A 611 32.04 -10.21 2.32
N ASN A 612 31.96 -9.25 3.25
CA ASN A 612 33.02 -8.25 3.45
C ASN A 612 32.82 -7.42 4.74
N GLU A 613 33.93 -7.21 5.43
CA GLU A 613 34.08 -6.43 6.67
C GLU A 613 33.97 -4.92 6.43
N VAL A 614 33.23 -4.21 7.29
CA VAL A 614 33.50 -2.79 7.64
C VAL A 614 33.10 -2.55 9.10
N SER A 615 34.00 -1.90 9.84
CA SER A 615 33.96 -1.58 11.27
C SER A 615 33.12 -0.33 11.61
N GLY A 616 32.58 -0.29 12.84
CA GLY A 616 31.97 0.91 13.43
C GLY A 616 30.75 0.60 14.31
N SER A 617 30.89 0.90 15.61
CA SER A 617 30.12 0.50 16.81
C SER A 617 28.59 0.67 16.81
N ASP A 618 27.94 -0.27 17.53
CA ASP A 618 26.53 -0.37 17.93
C ASP A 618 25.50 -0.95 16.94
N LYS A 619 25.93 -1.93 16.13
CA LYS A 619 25.02 -2.89 15.49
C LYS A 619 24.78 -4.07 16.42
N ALA A 620 23.58 -4.21 16.98
CA ALA A 620 23.11 -5.52 17.43
C ALA A 620 23.18 -6.46 16.23
N LYS A 621 24.19 -7.34 16.19
CA LYS A 621 24.32 -8.33 15.12
C LYS A 621 23.05 -9.16 15.10
N PHE A 622 22.38 -9.19 13.96
CA PHE A 622 21.31 -10.15 13.73
C PHE A 622 21.92 -11.56 13.87
N ILE A 623 21.67 -12.21 15.01
CA ILE A 623 22.10 -13.58 15.27
C ILE A 623 20.89 -14.47 15.01
N PRO A 624 20.89 -15.32 13.96
CA PRO A 624 19.76 -16.19 13.67
C PRO A 624 19.62 -17.28 14.75
N PRO A 625 18.42 -17.83 14.98
CA PRO A 625 18.22 -18.89 15.96
C PRO A 625 18.92 -20.19 15.56
N THR A 626 19.41 -20.94 16.55
CA THR A 626 19.96 -22.28 16.34
C THR A 626 18.85 -23.30 16.01
N GLN A 627 19.22 -24.47 15.51
CA GLN A 627 18.26 -25.53 15.21
C GLN A 627 17.53 -25.98 16.50
N GLU A 628 18.25 -26.02 17.63
CA GLU A 628 17.71 -26.37 18.94
C GLU A 628 16.74 -25.31 19.47
N GLU A 629 17.05 -24.02 19.32
CA GLU A 629 16.14 -22.92 19.67
C GLU A 629 14.85 -22.97 18.84
N TRP A 630 14.97 -23.27 17.54
CA TRP A 630 13.82 -23.51 16.68
C TRP A 630 13.00 -24.71 17.16
N ARG A 631 13.62 -25.84 17.55
CA ARG A 631 12.90 -27.00 18.12
C ARG A 631 12.08 -26.60 19.36
N VAL A 632 12.65 -25.82 20.26
CA VAL A 632 11.95 -25.33 21.46
C VAL A 632 10.75 -24.46 21.08
N LEU A 633 10.94 -23.48 20.19
CA LEU A 633 9.87 -22.56 19.77
C LEU A 633 8.73 -23.29 19.05
N TYR A 634 9.04 -24.18 18.10
CA TYR A 634 8.01 -24.96 17.40
C TYR A 634 7.26 -25.89 18.37
N SER A 635 7.95 -26.52 19.32
CA SER A 635 7.31 -27.36 20.34
C SER A 635 6.35 -26.54 21.22
N ALA A 636 6.77 -25.36 21.69
CA ALA A 636 5.90 -24.44 22.43
C ALA A 636 4.68 -24.01 21.60
N SER A 637 4.88 -23.74 20.30
CA SER A 637 3.78 -23.35 19.41
C SER A 637 2.77 -24.46 19.17
N VAL A 638 3.21 -25.74 19.10
CA VAL A 638 2.33 -26.90 18.95
C VAL A 638 1.46 -27.05 20.20
N LEU A 639 2.06 -26.99 21.40
CA LEU A 639 1.31 -27.02 22.65
C LEU A 639 0.28 -25.88 22.74
N TYR A 640 0.69 -24.66 22.35
CA TYR A 640 -0.20 -23.51 22.34
C TYR A 640 -1.35 -23.69 21.34
N ARG A 641 -1.07 -24.24 20.16
CA ARG A 641 -2.07 -24.53 19.12
C ARG A 641 -3.06 -25.60 19.54
N ASP A 642 -2.57 -26.68 20.10
CA ASP A 642 -3.40 -27.83 20.50
C ASP A 642 -4.33 -27.45 21.66
N LEU A 643 -3.89 -26.53 22.52
CA LEU A 643 -4.75 -25.88 23.51
C LEU A 643 -5.80 -24.99 22.86
N ALA A 644 -5.44 -24.25 21.79
CA ALA A 644 -6.28 -23.28 21.08
C ALA A 644 -6.91 -22.20 21.99
N PRO A 645 -6.10 -21.45 22.77
CA PRO A 645 -6.60 -20.56 23.82
C PRO A 645 -7.47 -19.41 23.30
N TRP A 646 -7.32 -19.03 22.03
CA TRP A 646 -8.18 -18.04 21.37
C TRP A 646 -9.67 -18.43 21.29
N ASN A 647 -10.03 -19.68 21.59
CA ASN A 647 -11.42 -20.13 21.65
C ASN A 647 -12.16 -19.65 22.91
N TRP A 648 -11.46 -19.17 23.95
CA TRP A 648 -12.08 -18.68 25.19
C TRP A 648 -11.38 -17.46 25.83
N VAL A 649 -10.21 -17.06 25.33
CA VAL A 649 -9.56 -15.82 25.76
C VAL A 649 -9.93 -14.70 24.79
N GLU A 650 -10.50 -13.61 25.32
CA GLU A 650 -10.83 -12.43 24.52
C GLU A 650 -9.57 -11.63 24.16
N GLU A 651 -9.60 -10.98 23.00
CA GLU A 651 -8.51 -10.10 22.51
C GLU A 651 -8.28 -8.85 23.37
N THR A 652 -9.16 -8.58 24.35
CA THR A 652 -9.00 -7.50 25.34
C THR A 652 -8.29 -7.94 26.63
N GLU A 653 -7.99 -9.23 26.77
CA GLU A 653 -7.27 -9.79 27.92
C GLU A 653 -5.75 -9.66 27.71
N LEU A 654 -5.19 -8.59 28.27
CA LEU A 654 -3.76 -8.28 28.25
C LEU A 654 -3.08 -8.81 29.53
N PHE A 655 -1.93 -9.47 29.38
CA PHE A 655 -1.02 -9.83 30.47
C PHE A 655 0.43 -9.62 30.04
N GLY A 656 1.36 -9.62 30.98
CA GLY A 656 2.79 -9.50 30.71
C GLY A 656 3.55 -10.79 30.96
N VAL A 657 4.61 -11.00 30.18
CA VAL A 657 5.67 -11.97 30.47
C VAL A 657 6.97 -11.20 30.52
N ARG A 658 7.66 -11.26 31.66
CA ARG A 658 8.98 -10.63 31.80
C ARG A 658 10.02 -11.50 31.09
N ASP A 659 10.71 -10.91 30.14
CA ASP A 659 11.84 -11.52 29.45
C ASP A 659 12.96 -11.84 30.46
N PRO A 660 13.33 -13.11 30.65
CA PRO A 660 14.37 -13.50 31.59
C PRO A 660 15.77 -12.93 31.28
N TRP A 661 16.05 -12.62 30.02
CA TRP A 661 17.37 -12.16 29.58
C TRP A 661 17.48 -10.64 29.53
N SER A 662 16.46 -9.94 29.01
CA SER A 662 16.48 -8.47 28.93
C SER A 662 15.88 -7.78 30.16
N GLY A 663 15.03 -8.48 30.92
CA GLY A 663 14.26 -7.92 32.03
C GLY A 663 13.07 -7.05 31.59
N GLU A 664 12.90 -6.80 30.29
CA GLU A 664 11.76 -6.07 29.75
C GLU A 664 10.46 -6.90 29.84
N ILE A 665 9.31 -6.22 29.84
CA ILE A 665 8.01 -6.90 29.83
C ILE A 665 7.54 -6.99 28.37
N GLY A 666 7.29 -8.20 27.89
CA GLY A 666 6.48 -8.41 26.70
C GLY A 666 5.01 -8.47 27.08
N TRP A 667 4.20 -7.55 26.57
CA TRP A 667 2.76 -7.52 26.79
C TRP A 667 2.06 -8.42 25.78
N CYS A 668 1.51 -9.51 26.26
CA CYS A 668 0.95 -10.60 25.47
C CYS A 668 -0.57 -10.42 25.28
N VAL A 669 -1.00 -10.54 24.02
CA VAL A 669 -2.41 -10.61 23.63
C VAL A 669 -2.64 -11.87 22.82
N ILE A 670 -3.59 -12.68 23.26
CA ILE A 670 -4.05 -13.86 22.54
C ILE A 670 -5.05 -13.37 21.50
N VAL A 671 -4.79 -13.67 20.23
CA VAL A 671 -5.64 -13.20 19.11
C VAL A 671 -6.22 -14.36 18.33
N GLY A 672 -7.39 -14.14 17.71
CA GLY A 672 -8.09 -15.17 16.94
C GLY A 672 -9.53 -15.43 17.36
N SER A 673 -10.02 -14.77 18.43
CA SER A 673 -11.41 -14.87 18.89
C SER A 673 -12.42 -14.45 17.81
N LEU A 674 -11.99 -13.60 16.87
CA LEU A 674 -12.76 -13.13 15.72
C LEU A 674 -12.54 -13.96 14.43
N GLY A 675 -11.83 -15.09 14.50
CA GLY A 675 -11.70 -16.05 13.39
C GLY A 675 -10.74 -15.67 12.24
N GLN A 676 -10.06 -14.52 12.32
CA GLN A 676 -9.19 -14.03 11.23
C GLN A 676 -7.83 -14.75 11.19
N MET A 677 -6.98 -14.58 12.22
CA MET A 677 -5.65 -15.22 12.26
C MET A 677 -5.30 -15.57 13.71
N PRO A 678 -5.45 -16.84 14.14
CA PRO A 678 -5.20 -17.21 15.53
C PRO A 678 -3.71 -17.18 15.85
N GLY A 679 -3.38 -16.76 17.08
CA GLY A 679 -1.99 -16.67 17.50
C GLY A 679 -1.75 -15.91 18.80
N LEU A 680 -0.52 -15.44 18.95
CA LEU A 680 -0.05 -14.63 20.06
C LEU A 680 0.70 -13.40 19.50
N VAL A 681 0.35 -12.22 20.00
CA VAL A 681 1.10 -10.98 19.75
C VAL A 681 1.76 -10.54 21.06
N VAL A 682 3.07 -10.32 21.03
CA VAL A 682 3.88 -9.87 22.16
C VAL A 682 4.39 -8.47 21.87
N TYR A 683 3.79 -7.46 22.51
CA TYR A 683 4.19 -6.07 22.41
C TYR A 683 5.38 -5.78 23.35
N ARG A 684 6.52 -5.37 22.80
CA ARG A 684 7.77 -5.29 23.58
C ARG A 684 7.91 -4.00 24.37
N GLY A 685 8.15 -4.14 25.67
CA GLY A 685 8.46 -3.03 26.58
C GLY A 685 7.37 -1.97 26.64
N ASP A 686 7.76 -0.77 27.08
CA ASP A 686 6.84 0.36 27.22
C ASP A 686 6.35 0.88 25.85
N ARG A 687 7.21 0.80 24.81
CA ARG A 687 6.88 1.21 23.44
C ARG A 687 5.81 0.32 22.81
N GLY A 688 5.97 -0.99 22.93
CA GLY A 688 4.99 -1.97 22.48
C GLY A 688 3.66 -1.76 23.20
N TYR A 689 3.66 -1.54 24.52
CA TYR A 689 2.42 -1.26 25.26
C TYR A 689 1.67 -0.04 24.73
N LYS A 690 2.39 1.06 24.44
CA LYS A 690 1.78 2.24 23.81
C LYS A 690 1.12 1.88 22.48
N SER A 691 1.76 1.03 21.67
CA SER A 691 1.23 0.58 20.38
C SER A 691 -0.06 -0.23 20.53
N TYR A 692 -0.11 -1.12 21.54
CA TYR A 692 -1.34 -1.81 21.93
C TYR A 692 -2.43 -0.81 22.36
N ALA A 693 -2.11 0.11 23.27
CA ALA A 693 -3.05 1.11 23.78
C ALA A 693 -3.63 2.00 22.66
N ASP A 694 -2.77 2.43 21.73
CA ASP A 694 -3.18 3.20 20.55
C ASP A 694 -4.12 2.37 19.64
N THR A 695 -3.88 1.06 19.51
CA THR A 695 -4.71 0.12 18.71
C THR A 695 -6.09 -0.09 19.31
N ILE A 696 -6.19 -0.37 20.63
CA ILE A 696 -7.49 -0.60 21.29
C ILE A 696 -8.32 0.68 21.47
N SER A 697 -7.71 1.86 21.35
CA SER A 697 -8.40 3.16 21.46
C SER A 697 -9.29 3.52 20.26
N GLY A 698 -9.46 2.61 19.29
CA GLY A 698 -10.33 2.81 18.12
C GLY A 698 -9.76 3.76 17.06
N ARG A 699 -8.51 4.20 17.20
CA ARG A 699 -7.87 5.01 16.16
C ARG A 699 -7.50 4.11 14.97
N LYS A 700 -7.96 4.45 13.76
CA LYS A 700 -7.73 3.71 12.52
C LYS A 700 -6.26 3.27 12.34
N LEU A 701 -5.99 1.98 12.15
CA LEU A 701 -4.68 1.51 11.69
C LEU A 701 -4.47 1.94 10.23
N ASN A 702 -3.35 2.62 9.97
CA ASN A 702 -2.84 2.93 8.65
C ASN A 702 -1.41 2.38 8.52
N PHE A 703 -0.85 2.39 7.31
CA PHE A 703 0.48 1.85 7.05
C PHE A 703 1.55 2.41 8.00
N GLU A 704 1.58 3.74 8.20
CA GLU A 704 2.56 4.40 9.07
C GLU A 704 2.53 3.84 10.51
N ARG A 705 1.33 3.57 11.05
CA ARG A 705 1.17 2.97 12.37
C ARG A 705 1.54 1.51 12.43
N VAL A 706 1.25 0.75 11.36
CA VAL A 706 1.69 -0.65 11.27
C VAL A 706 3.20 -0.69 11.31
N VAL A 707 3.90 0.16 10.55
CA VAL A 707 5.36 0.21 10.49
C VAL A 707 5.99 0.66 11.82
N GLU A 708 5.28 1.42 12.64
CA GLU A 708 5.74 1.86 13.96
C GLU A 708 5.57 0.80 15.07
N LEU A 709 4.93 -0.34 14.78
CA LEU A 709 4.75 -1.42 15.75
C LEU A 709 6.09 -2.02 16.19
N ASP A 710 6.12 -2.39 17.47
CA ASP A 710 7.25 -3.06 18.12
C ASP A 710 6.77 -4.36 18.77
N VAL A 711 6.73 -5.44 17.99
CA VAL A 711 6.05 -6.68 18.35
C VAL A 711 6.81 -7.94 17.90
N LEU A 712 6.65 -9.02 18.67
CA LEU A 712 6.89 -10.39 18.20
C LEU A 712 5.55 -11.07 17.97
N THR A 713 5.44 -11.88 16.92
CA THR A 713 4.18 -12.55 16.58
C THR A 713 4.40 -14.03 16.34
N ALA A 714 3.51 -14.85 16.88
CA ALA A 714 3.36 -16.27 16.56
C ALA A 714 1.95 -16.49 16.03
N PHE A 715 1.80 -16.71 14.73
CA PHE A 715 0.50 -16.93 14.08
C PHE A 715 0.39 -18.31 13.47
N PHE A 716 -0.84 -18.81 13.33
CA PHE A 716 -1.11 -20.04 12.59
C PHE A 716 -1.79 -19.70 11.26
N SER A 717 -1.05 -19.95 10.18
CA SER A 717 -1.36 -19.57 8.81
C SER A 717 -1.65 -20.78 7.93
N ASP A 718 -2.07 -20.51 6.69
CA ASP A 718 -2.12 -21.53 5.65
C ASP A 718 -0.71 -21.80 5.08
N ARG A 719 -0.48 -23.03 4.60
CA ARG A 719 0.81 -23.40 3.98
C ARG A 719 1.26 -22.43 2.87
N LYS A 720 0.30 -21.91 2.09
CA LYS A 720 0.54 -20.99 0.97
C LYS A 720 1.06 -19.62 1.40
N GLU A 721 0.91 -19.26 2.68
CA GLU A 721 1.31 -17.97 3.24
C GLU A 721 2.71 -18.01 3.86
N LEU A 722 3.30 -19.21 3.99
CA LEU A 722 4.66 -19.38 4.48
C LEU A 722 5.68 -18.98 3.41
N SER A 723 6.76 -18.34 3.87
CA SER A 723 7.93 -18.09 3.04
C SER A 723 8.71 -19.39 2.81
N ARG A 724 9.56 -19.41 1.77
CA ARG A 724 10.48 -20.53 1.50
C ARG A 724 11.37 -20.85 2.68
N GLN A 725 11.83 -19.84 3.43
CA GLN A 725 12.68 -20.04 4.59
C GLN A 725 11.89 -20.64 5.76
N ASP A 726 10.60 -20.32 5.94
CA ASP A 726 9.78 -20.98 6.97
C ASP A 726 9.60 -22.47 6.66
N VAL A 727 9.29 -22.80 5.40
CA VAL A 727 9.16 -24.18 4.93
C VAL A 727 10.48 -24.96 5.10
N GLN A 728 11.60 -24.30 4.86
CA GLN A 728 12.93 -24.90 5.03
C GLN A 728 13.22 -25.22 6.50
N VAL A 729 12.97 -24.29 7.43
CA VAL A 729 13.13 -24.54 8.87
C VAL A 729 12.25 -25.72 9.32
N ILE A 730 10.97 -25.74 8.94
CA ILE A 730 10.06 -26.85 9.27
C ILE A 730 10.59 -28.19 8.78
N LYS A 731 11.13 -28.21 7.55
CA LYS A 731 11.71 -29.41 6.94
C LYS A 731 12.99 -29.85 7.66
N ASP A 732 13.86 -28.92 8.02
CA ASP A 732 15.12 -29.20 8.74
C ASP A 732 14.88 -29.72 10.16
N LEU A 733 13.74 -29.37 10.75
CA LEU A 733 13.29 -29.92 12.03
C LEU A 733 12.57 -31.28 11.90
N GLY A 734 12.28 -31.74 10.68
CA GLY A 734 11.52 -32.96 10.44
C GLY A 734 10.04 -32.87 10.84
N LEU A 735 9.49 -31.66 10.95
CA LEU A 735 8.11 -31.43 11.36
C LEU A 735 7.15 -31.47 10.17
N THR A 736 5.89 -31.87 10.41
CA THR A 736 4.83 -31.82 9.41
C THR A 736 3.55 -31.24 10.01
N PHE A 737 2.87 -30.42 9.22
CA PHE A 737 1.62 -29.76 9.59
C PHE A 737 0.57 -30.03 8.51
N ARG A 738 -0.70 -30.16 8.90
CA ARG A 738 -1.84 -30.39 8.00
C ARG A 738 -3.03 -29.56 8.46
N GLY A 739 -3.90 -29.17 7.51
CA GLY A 739 -5.08 -28.35 7.80
C GLY A 739 -4.90 -26.87 7.50
N ARG A 740 -6.02 -26.14 7.43
CA ARG A 740 -6.07 -24.68 7.22
C ARG A 740 -5.74 -23.97 8.53
N LYS A 741 -4.96 -22.88 8.46
CA LYS A 741 -4.52 -22.08 9.62
C LYS A 741 -3.86 -22.93 10.73
N GLN A 742 -3.07 -23.93 10.34
CA GLN A 742 -2.37 -24.85 11.26
C GLN A 742 -0.85 -24.71 11.24
N TRP A 743 -0.30 -23.89 10.34
CA TRP A 743 1.14 -23.77 10.13
C TRP A 743 1.72 -22.61 10.95
N PRO A 744 2.62 -22.86 11.91
CA PRO A 744 3.21 -21.80 12.72
C PRO A 744 4.08 -20.86 11.87
N CYS A 745 3.87 -19.56 12.03
CA CYS A 745 4.63 -18.49 11.40
C CYS A 745 5.08 -17.50 12.47
N PHE A 746 6.39 -17.26 12.54
CA PHE A 746 7.00 -16.41 13.56
C PHE A 746 7.67 -15.20 12.94
N ARG A 747 7.39 -14.01 13.46
CA ARG A 747 7.99 -12.76 12.97
C ARG A 747 8.38 -11.83 14.11
N SER A 748 9.44 -11.08 13.87
CA SER A 748 9.85 -9.92 14.67
C SER A 748 9.60 -8.67 13.85
N GLN A 749 8.91 -7.70 14.45
CA GLN A 749 8.70 -6.39 13.85
C GLN A 749 9.28 -5.33 14.77
N HIS A 750 10.31 -4.66 14.26
CA HIS A 750 10.87 -3.46 14.85
C HIS A 750 10.31 -2.23 14.12
N PRO A 751 10.17 -1.09 14.81
CA PRO A 751 9.71 0.15 14.20
C PRO A 751 10.56 0.52 12.99
N TRP A 752 9.90 0.96 11.90
CA TRP A 752 10.54 1.29 10.62
C TRP A 752 11.21 0.13 9.89
N ARG A 753 11.09 -1.10 10.39
CA ARG A 753 11.62 -2.31 9.74
C ARG A 753 10.49 -3.18 9.21
N LEU A 754 10.78 -3.96 8.17
CA LEU A 754 9.84 -4.96 7.66
C LEU A 754 9.68 -6.06 8.72
N SER A 755 8.47 -6.61 8.83
CA SER A 755 8.24 -7.83 9.62
C SER A 755 9.14 -8.95 9.10
N TRP A 756 10.06 -9.42 9.94
CA TRP A 756 11.19 -10.25 9.53
C TRP A 756 11.39 -11.47 10.43
N TYR A 757 12.41 -12.27 10.14
CA TYR A 757 12.80 -13.43 10.94
C TYR A 757 13.25 -13.03 12.34
N LEU A 758 13.01 -13.94 13.29
CA LEU A 758 13.47 -13.79 14.67
C LEU A 758 15.00 -13.87 14.74
N THR A 759 15.56 -13.16 15.70
CA THR A 759 16.89 -13.43 16.25
C THR A 759 16.84 -14.59 17.26
N SER A 760 18.00 -15.17 17.60
CA SER A 760 18.13 -16.19 18.65
C SER A 760 17.44 -15.75 19.95
N HIS A 761 17.76 -14.57 20.47
CA HIS A 761 17.14 -14.03 21.68
C HIS A 761 15.60 -13.91 21.55
N GLU A 762 15.09 -13.37 20.43
CA GLU A 762 13.64 -13.23 20.22
C GLU A 762 12.93 -14.60 20.10
N ALA A 763 13.57 -15.61 19.50
CA ALA A 763 13.03 -16.97 19.43
C ALA A 763 12.92 -17.62 20.81
N ARG A 764 13.96 -17.45 21.65
CA ARG A 764 13.95 -17.93 23.03
C ARG A 764 12.87 -17.25 23.85
N PHE A 765 12.74 -15.93 23.74
CA PHE A 765 11.70 -15.18 24.46
C PHE A 765 10.29 -15.52 23.97
N LEU A 766 10.07 -15.60 22.67
CA LEU A 766 8.74 -15.96 22.11
C LEU A 766 8.30 -17.37 22.53
N ALA A 767 9.24 -18.32 22.62
CA ALA A 767 8.96 -19.65 23.15
C ALA A 767 8.47 -19.58 24.61
N MET A 768 9.12 -18.76 25.44
CA MET A 768 8.67 -18.55 26.82
C MET A 768 7.31 -17.85 26.90
N ALA A 769 7.10 -16.83 26.07
CA ALA A 769 5.82 -16.12 26.00
C ALA A 769 4.68 -17.08 25.64
N LEU A 770 4.86 -17.99 24.68
CA LEU A 770 3.87 -19.02 24.32
C LEU A 770 3.56 -19.96 25.49
N LEU A 771 4.57 -20.47 26.18
CA LEU A 771 4.39 -21.38 27.32
C LEU A 771 3.68 -20.70 28.50
N GLU A 772 4.06 -19.47 28.84
CA GLU A 772 3.37 -18.75 29.92
C GLU A 772 1.96 -18.29 29.50
N SER A 773 1.74 -18.04 28.21
CA SER A 773 0.39 -17.78 27.68
C SER A 773 -0.54 -18.99 27.84
N ILE A 774 -0.04 -20.23 27.68
CA ILE A 774 -0.80 -21.45 27.97
C ILE A 774 -1.25 -21.48 29.43
N ARG A 775 -0.32 -21.22 30.37
CA ARG A 775 -0.64 -21.22 31.81
C ARG A 775 -1.69 -20.18 32.16
N VAL A 776 -1.53 -18.98 31.63
CA VAL A 776 -2.47 -17.86 31.82
C VAL A 776 -3.84 -18.20 31.22
N ALA A 777 -3.88 -18.74 29.99
CA ALA A 777 -5.15 -19.10 29.34
C ALA A 777 -5.91 -20.20 30.07
N VAL A 778 -5.22 -21.19 30.64
CA VAL A 778 -5.85 -22.25 31.44
C VAL A 778 -6.47 -21.70 32.72
N ARG A 779 -5.84 -20.70 33.36
CA ARG A 779 -6.41 -20.00 34.53
C ARG A 779 -7.67 -19.22 34.18
N ILE A 780 -7.67 -18.51 33.04
CA ILE A 780 -8.87 -17.83 32.54
C ILE A 780 -10.00 -18.83 32.31
N ARG A 781 -9.71 -20.01 31.71
CA ARG A 781 -10.69 -21.07 31.47
C ARG A 781 -11.32 -21.60 32.77
N GLY A 782 -10.57 -21.59 33.87
CA GLY A 782 -11.02 -22.02 35.19
C GLY A 782 -11.74 -20.94 35.99
N ASP A 783 -12.23 -19.87 35.36
CA ASP A 783 -12.87 -18.70 35.99
C ASP A 783 -11.99 -18.00 37.04
N GLU A 784 -10.66 -18.04 36.89
CA GLU A 784 -9.77 -17.18 37.68
C GLU A 784 -9.61 -15.84 36.94
N PRO A 785 -10.30 -14.75 37.37
CA PRO A 785 -10.22 -13.49 36.66
C PRO A 785 -8.81 -12.92 36.76
N LEU A 786 -8.12 -12.79 35.61
CA LEU A 786 -6.86 -12.02 35.52
C LEU A 786 -7.04 -10.58 35.99
N ARG A 787 -8.26 -10.06 35.88
CA ARG A 787 -8.67 -8.75 36.40
C ARG A 787 -9.14 -8.84 37.86
N VAL A 788 -8.26 -9.24 38.78
CA VAL A 788 -8.40 -8.68 40.14
C VAL A 788 -8.06 -7.19 40.01
N LYS A 789 -9.07 -6.31 40.04
CA LYS A 789 -8.95 -4.84 39.91
C LYS A 789 -8.00 -4.25 40.98
N ARG A 790 -6.69 -4.40 40.81
CA ARG A 790 -5.65 -3.74 41.61
C ARG A 790 -5.23 -2.45 40.91
N ALA A 791 -6.08 -1.41 41.00
CA ALA A 791 -5.74 -0.02 40.69
C ALA A 791 -4.96 0.22 39.36
N GLY A 792 -5.37 -0.44 38.26
CA GLY A 792 -4.75 -0.26 36.94
C GLY A 792 -3.40 -0.97 36.73
N LYS A 793 -3.09 -1.99 37.55
CA LYS A 793 -1.97 -2.91 37.33
C LYS A 793 -2.41 -4.11 36.50
N ILE A 794 -1.47 -4.65 35.73
CA ILE A 794 -1.64 -5.82 34.86
C ILE A 794 -0.79 -6.97 35.42
N LEU A 795 -1.30 -8.20 35.34
CA LEU A 795 -0.57 -9.39 35.73
C LEU A 795 0.70 -9.53 34.89
N VAL A 796 1.84 -9.80 35.52
CA VAL A 796 3.10 -10.10 34.85
C VAL A 796 3.68 -11.39 35.42
N ARG A 797 3.96 -12.35 34.53
CA ARG A 797 4.66 -13.60 34.84
C ARG A 797 6.16 -13.34 34.84
N GLU A 798 6.82 -13.61 35.94
CA GLU A 798 8.26 -13.35 36.12
C GLU A 798 8.98 -14.63 36.55
N MET A 799 10.15 -14.89 35.99
CA MET A 799 10.95 -16.05 36.39
C MET A 799 11.66 -15.76 37.71
N ASN A 800 11.51 -16.65 38.68
CA ASN A 800 12.10 -16.54 40.03
C ASN A 800 13.45 -17.27 40.13
N ALA A 801 14.19 -17.35 39.02
CA ALA A 801 15.48 -18.02 38.91
C ALA A 801 16.37 -17.31 37.87
N SER A 802 17.68 -17.58 37.90
CA SER A 802 18.62 -17.11 36.87
C SER A 802 18.24 -17.70 35.49
N PRO A 803 18.30 -16.92 34.39
CA PRO A 803 18.08 -17.42 33.03
C PRO A 803 19.04 -18.55 32.63
N GLU A 804 20.18 -18.68 33.31
CA GLU A 804 21.14 -19.78 33.13
C GLU A 804 20.52 -21.17 33.32
N VAL A 805 19.45 -21.28 34.14
CA VAL A 805 18.72 -22.53 34.35
C VAL A 805 18.02 -23.03 33.08
N LEU A 806 17.74 -22.14 32.12
CA LEU A 806 17.13 -22.47 30.84
C LEU A 806 18.15 -22.94 29.79
N GLU A 807 19.44 -22.65 29.98
CA GLU A 807 20.48 -22.91 28.97
C GLU A 807 20.60 -24.40 28.58
N PRO A 808 20.61 -25.36 29.52
CA PRO A 808 20.67 -26.78 29.17
C PRO A 808 19.46 -27.24 28.34
N LEU A 809 18.29 -26.63 28.54
CA LEU A 809 17.06 -26.97 27.83
C LEU A 809 17.08 -26.49 26.39
N PHE A 810 17.49 -25.24 26.20
CA PHE A 810 17.70 -24.70 24.85
C PHE A 810 18.82 -25.43 24.12
N ALA A 811 19.90 -25.84 24.80
CA ALA A 811 20.97 -26.65 24.20
C ALA A 811 20.49 -28.07 23.81
N ALA A 812 19.53 -28.63 24.54
CA ALA A 812 18.93 -29.93 24.24
C ALA A 812 17.76 -29.85 23.24
N GLY A 813 17.32 -28.65 22.85
CA GLY A 813 16.13 -28.45 22.00
C GLY A 813 14.81 -28.84 22.68
N LEU A 814 14.77 -28.81 24.02
CA LEU A 814 13.62 -29.23 24.83
C LEU A 814 12.90 -28.01 25.43
N PRO A 815 11.57 -27.89 25.32
CA PRO A 815 10.84 -26.83 25.99
C PRO A 815 10.85 -27.04 27.52
N PRO A 816 10.95 -25.97 28.33
CA PRO A 816 10.81 -26.07 29.78
C PRO A 816 9.42 -26.63 30.14
N VAL A 817 9.42 -27.71 30.92
CA VAL A 817 8.23 -28.55 31.19
C VAL A 817 7.13 -27.78 31.90
N LEU A 818 5.89 -27.96 31.43
CA LEU A 818 4.68 -27.55 32.14
C LEU A 818 4.28 -28.64 33.16
N ARG A 819 4.72 -28.56 34.42
CA ARG A 819 4.08 -29.36 35.49
C ARG A 819 2.69 -28.81 35.78
N ASN A 820 1.70 -29.70 35.95
CA ASN A 820 0.31 -29.41 36.37
C ASN A 820 -0.48 -28.46 35.46
N VAL A 821 -0.73 -28.86 34.21
CA VAL A 821 -1.83 -28.30 33.40
C VAL A 821 -2.91 -29.39 33.37
N GLY A 822 -4.11 -29.09 33.90
CA GLY A 822 -5.14 -30.07 34.28
C GLY A 822 -5.56 -31.12 33.23
N GLU A 823 -6.38 -32.07 33.67
CA GLU A 823 -6.80 -33.27 32.93
C GLU A 823 -7.15 -32.98 31.46
N GLY A 824 -6.39 -33.56 30.52
CA GLY A 824 -6.68 -33.50 29.08
C GLY A 824 -5.48 -33.39 28.13
N LEU A 825 -4.27 -33.06 28.61
CA LEU A 825 -3.05 -33.07 27.78
C LEU A 825 -2.31 -34.40 27.99
N SER A 826 -2.48 -35.35 27.06
CA SER A 826 -1.82 -36.66 27.13
C SER A 826 -0.36 -36.60 26.66
N GLU A 827 0.54 -36.73 27.63
CA GLU A 827 1.95 -37.18 27.63
C GLU A 827 3.02 -36.16 28.10
N PRO A 828 3.88 -36.54 29.07
CA PRO A 828 4.91 -35.67 29.64
C PRO A 828 6.26 -35.82 28.91
N TYR A 829 6.75 -34.75 28.28
CA TYR A 829 8.18 -34.69 27.94
C TYR A 829 8.97 -34.44 29.23
N MET A 830 9.51 -35.51 29.80
CA MET A 830 10.44 -35.50 30.95
C MET A 830 11.83 -35.00 30.52
N ILE A 831 12.45 -34.14 31.32
CA ILE A 831 13.92 -33.96 31.32
C ILE A 831 14.49 -35.04 32.26
N PRO A 832 15.44 -35.90 31.83
CA PRO A 832 16.15 -36.79 32.73
C PRO A 832 17.13 -36.00 33.61
N GLY A 833 16.97 -36.13 34.93
CA GLY A 833 18.03 -35.87 35.92
C GLY A 833 18.19 -34.42 36.39
N GLU A 834 18.18 -34.25 37.71
CA GLU A 834 18.70 -33.08 38.45
C GLU A 834 17.89 -31.77 38.43
N VAL A 835 16.64 -31.81 38.91
CA VAL A 835 16.14 -30.72 39.76
C VAL A 835 15.45 -31.35 40.97
N GLY A 836 16.07 -31.14 42.13
CA GLY A 836 15.74 -31.81 43.39
C GLY A 836 14.29 -31.62 43.85
N GLN A 837 13.85 -32.62 44.61
CA GLN A 837 12.64 -32.56 45.45
C GLN A 837 12.66 -31.25 46.26
N GLY A 838 11.71 -30.34 45.97
CA GLY A 838 11.43 -29.17 46.80
C GLY A 838 11.63 -27.77 46.19
N GLN A 839 11.80 -27.61 44.87
CA GLN A 839 11.87 -26.27 44.26
C GLN A 839 10.49 -25.69 43.87
N THR A 840 10.25 -24.51 44.43
CA THR A 840 9.22 -23.49 44.17
C THR A 840 8.89 -23.29 42.69
N ASP A 841 7.64 -22.92 42.40
CA ASP A 841 7.17 -22.50 41.06
C ASP A 841 8.22 -21.59 40.39
N LEU A 842 8.76 -22.05 39.24
CA LEU A 842 9.85 -21.35 38.51
C LEU A 842 9.43 -19.95 38.05
N TRP A 843 8.12 -19.74 37.91
CA TRP A 843 7.48 -18.50 37.51
C TRP A 843 6.52 -18.03 38.58
N VAL A 844 6.58 -16.74 38.90
CA VAL A 844 5.74 -16.10 39.91
C VAL A 844 4.86 -15.02 39.29
N ASP A 845 3.70 -14.82 39.91
CA ASP A 845 2.78 -13.74 39.55
C ASP A 845 3.18 -12.43 40.23
N THR A 846 3.39 -11.41 39.42
CA THR A 846 3.60 -10.04 39.88
C THR A 846 2.61 -9.09 39.21
N TRP A 847 2.60 -7.83 39.65
CA TRP A 847 1.64 -6.83 39.17
C TRP A 847 2.36 -5.54 38.82
N ALA A 848 2.46 -5.26 37.52
CA ALA A 848 3.13 -4.07 37.01
C ALA A 848 2.10 -3.05 36.52
N LYS A 849 2.38 -1.77 36.76
CA LYS A 849 1.68 -0.67 36.08
C LYS A 849 2.45 -0.37 34.79
N PRO A 850 1.81 -0.40 33.61
CA PRO A 850 2.47 0.00 32.37
C PRO A 850 2.99 1.43 32.49
N LYS A 851 4.22 1.68 32.03
CA LYS A 851 4.78 3.04 32.02
C LYS A 851 4.32 3.75 30.76
N ALA A 852 4.03 5.05 30.89
CA ALA A 852 3.75 5.88 29.73
C ALA A 852 5.03 6.02 28.90
N TYR A 853 4.99 5.57 27.65
CA TYR A 853 6.10 5.75 26.72
C TYR A 853 5.96 7.06 25.96
N LYS A 854 7.00 7.90 26.03
CA LYS A 854 7.20 9.03 25.11
C LYS A 854 8.43 8.70 24.28
N GLU A 855 8.31 8.78 22.95
CA GLU A 855 9.48 8.58 22.08
C GLU A 855 10.55 9.59 22.47
N PRO A 856 11.79 9.14 22.77
CA PRO A 856 12.87 10.07 23.08
C PRO A 856 13.18 10.88 21.84
N ILE A 857 12.93 12.19 21.90
CA ILE A 857 13.24 13.11 20.81
C ILE A 857 14.73 13.43 20.88
N PRO A 858 15.53 13.04 19.87
CA PRO A 858 16.96 13.29 19.91
C PRO A 858 17.22 14.80 19.80
N LYS A 859 18.25 15.28 20.50
CA LYS A 859 18.81 16.60 20.20
C LYS A 859 19.49 16.50 18.84
N ILE A 860 18.89 17.09 17.83
CA ILE A 860 19.41 17.05 16.46
C ILE A 860 20.62 17.99 16.38
N PRO A 861 21.85 17.48 16.14
CA PRO A 861 22.98 18.34 15.85
C PRO A 861 22.81 18.94 14.46
N TYR A 862 22.96 20.27 14.33
CA TYR A 862 22.96 20.97 13.05
C TYR A 862 23.98 22.11 13.06
N ASP A 863 24.51 22.45 11.87
CA ASP A 863 25.55 23.45 11.72
C ASP A 863 25.00 24.87 11.91
N LEU A 864 25.41 25.53 13.00
CA LEU A 864 25.01 26.90 13.32
C LEU A 864 25.55 27.93 12.32
N ASN A 865 26.66 27.66 11.64
CA ASN A 865 27.18 28.56 10.61
C ASN A 865 26.27 28.52 9.37
N LYS A 866 25.84 27.33 8.94
CA LYS A 866 24.82 27.17 7.88
C LYS A 866 23.54 27.93 8.23
N VAL A 867 23.02 27.75 9.46
CA VAL A 867 21.81 28.44 9.94
C VAL A 867 21.95 29.96 9.87
N ARG A 868 23.07 30.51 10.34
CA ARG A 868 23.35 31.96 10.26
C ARG A 868 23.42 32.46 8.82
N GLN A 869 24.03 31.69 7.93
CA GLN A 869 24.13 32.03 6.51
C GLN A 869 22.75 32.08 5.84
N ILE A 870 21.90 31.08 6.09
CA ILE A 870 20.51 31.05 5.59
C ILE A 870 19.76 32.28 6.09
N ALA A 871 19.81 32.54 7.40
CA ALA A 871 19.10 33.67 8.01
C ALA A 871 19.54 35.04 7.44
N ALA A 872 20.79 35.16 6.97
CA ALA A 872 21.31 36.40 6.39
C ALA A 872 20.97 36.60 4.90
N GLN A 873 20.70 35.52 4.16
CA GLN A 873 20.59 35.55 2.69
C GLN A 873 19.18 35.23 2.17
N ALA A 874 18.33 34.60 2.97
CA ALA A 874 17.04 34.11 2.51
C ALA A 874 15.94 35.17 2.58
N SER A 875 15.10 35.20 1.54
CA SER A 875 13.83 35.92 1.57
C SER A 875 12.79 35.11 2.36
N LYS A 876 11.95 35.78 3.15
CA LYS A 876 10.98 35.12 4.03
C LYS A 876 9.56 35.30 3.52
N GLY A 877 8.85 34.20 3.29
CA GLY A 877 7.46 34.25 2.85
C GLY A 877 6.85 32.88 2.56
N GLY A 878 5.53 32.79 2.75
CA GLY A 878 4.77 31.54 2.56
C GLY A 878 4.60 30.74 3.85
N SER A 879 3.73 29.73 3.77
CA SER A 879 3.52 28.72 4.82
C SER A 879 3.76 27.37 4.18
N TRP A 880 4.56 26.51 4.82
CA TRP A 880 4.89 25.19 4.30
C TRP A 880 4.37 24.11 5.22
N ASP A 881 3.74 23.09 4.62
CA ASP A 881 3.44 21.85 5.30
C ASP A 881 4.66 20.94 5.26
N VAL A 882 5.02 20.35 6.40
CA VAL A 882 6.17 19.45 6.50
C VAL A 882 5.81 18.20 7.28
N ASP A 883 6.22 17.04 6.77
CA ASP A 883 6.09 15.77 7.49
C ASP A 883 7.26 14.82 7.21
N ILE A 884 7.51 13.93 8.18
CA ILE A 884 8.48 12.82 8.07
C ILE A 884 7.74 11.51 8.34
N PHE A 885 7.73 10.62 7.36
CA PHE A 885 6.93 9.39 7.39
C PHE A 885 7.65 8.20 6.71
N PRO A 886 7.29 6.94 7.03
CA PRO A 886 7.86 5.78 6.36
C PRO A 886 7.35 5.68 4.93
N LEU A 887 8.27 5.49 3.97
CA LEU A 887 7.90 5.21 2.59
C LEU A 887 7.34 3.78 2.48
N GLU A 888 6.29 3.59 1.69
CA GLU A 888 5.70 2.27 1.37
C GLU A 888 6.57 1.44 0.38
N ALA A 889 7.89 1.48 0.58
CA ALA A 889 8.87 0.72 -0.19
C ALA A 889 9.99 0.28 0.77
N THR A 890 10.45 -0.97 0.65
CA THR A 890 11.52 -1.48 1.52
C THR A 890 12.87 -1.41 0.83
N ILE A 891 13.90 -1.04 1.60
CA ILE A 891 15.30 -1.08 1.15
C ILE A 891 15.98 -2.29 1.80
N ARG A 892 16.72 -3.05 0.98
CA ARG A 892 17.52 -4.21 1.38
C ARG A 892 19.01 -3.85 1.35
N ASP A 893 19.48 -3.05 2.31
CA ASP A 893 20.92 -2.74 2.45
C ASP A 893 21.56 -3.34 3.72
N GLU A 894 20.76 -4.02 4.54
CA GLU A 894 21.12 -4.57 5.85
C GLU A 894 20.57 -6.00 6.03
N THR A 895 20.91 -6.67 7.14
CA THR A 895 20.41 -8.00 7.51
C THR A 895 18.88 -8.05 7.68
N VAL A 896 18.24 -6.92 7.98
CA VAL A 896 16.79 -6.76 8.13
C VAL A 896 16.32 -5.61 7.22
N PRO A 897 15.41 -5.84 6.25
CA PRO A 897 14.89 -4.78 5.40
C PRO A 897 14.17 -3.68 6.19
N TYR A 898 14.23 -2.44 5.73
CA TYR A 898 13.61 -1.29 6.39
C TYR A 898 12.82 -0.40 5.45
N TYR A 899 11.90 0.40 6.03
CA TYR A 899 11.15 1.44 5.34
C TYR A 899 11.87 2.77 5.52
N PRO A 900 12.40 3.41 4.47
CA PRO A 900 13.15 4.65 4.60
C PRO A 900 12.25 5.78 5.11
N ALA A 901 12.83 6.66 5.92
CA ALA A 901 12.16 7.86 6.38
C ALA A 901 12.17 8.90 5.26
N THR A 902 11.01 9.41 4.90
CA THR A 902 10.82 10.40 3.83
C THR A 902 10.39 11.73 4.43
N LEU A 903 11.19 12.76 4.21
CA LEU A 903 10.83 14.15 4.42
C LEU A 903 10.09 14.65 3.19
N LEU A 904 8.94 15.28 3.41
CA LEU A 904 8.17 15.95 2.35
C LEU A 904 7.82 17.36 2.81
N VAL A 905 8.09 18.33 1.93
CA VAL A 905 7.81 19.76 2.14
C VAL A 905 6.91 20.22 1.00
N ALA A 906 5.75 20.75 1.31
CA ALA A 906 4.79 21.27 0.34
C ALA A 906 4.39 22.70 0.68
N ASP A 907 4.12 23.51 -0.34
CA ASP A 907 3.50 24.82 -0.14
C ASP A 907 2.06 24.66 0.31
N GLU A 908 1.70 25.32 1.41
CA GLU A 908 0.39 25.16 2.06
C GLU A 908 -0.78 25.63 1.19
N LYS A 909 -0.56 26.65 0.36
CA LYS A 909 -1.63 27.27 -0.43
C LYS A 909 -1.84 26.57 -1.76
N THR A 910 -0.74 26.22 -2.41
CA THR A 910 -0.75 25.68 -3.77
C THR A 910 -0.70 24.16 -3.82
N GLY A 911 -0.21 23.51 -2.75
CA GLY A 911 0.04 22.08 -2.75
C GLY A 911 1.25 21.63 -3.54
N PHE A 912 2.01 22.56 -4.12
CA PHE A 912 3.21 22.22 -4.85
C PHE A 912 4.23 21.57 -3.91
N LEU A 913 4.76 20.43 -4.34
CA LEU A 913 5.87 19.77 -3.68
C LEU A 913 7.13 20.62 -3.87
N LEU A 914 7.66 21.17 -2.76
CA LEU A 914 8.84 22.03 -2.75
C LEU A 914 10.12 21.21 -2.58
N TYR A 915 10.06 20.18 -1.73
CA TYR A 915 11.22 19.35 -1.43
C TYR A 915 10.81 17.95 -0.99
N THR A 916 11.62 16.96 -1.36
CA THR A 916 11.52 15.58 -0.89
C THR A 916 12.91 15.03 -0.64
N GLN A 917 13.08 14.27 0.42
CA GLN A 917 14.33 13.60 0.72
C GLN A 917 14.10 12.31 1.52
N ILE A 918 14.90 11.29 1.24
CA ILE A 918 14.89 10.02 1.98
C ILE A 918 16.13 9.85 2.85
N ALA A 919 15.97 9.17 3.97
CA ALA A 919 17.06 8.81 4.87
C ALA A 919 16.81 7.44 5.53
N LYS A 920 17.87 6.86 6.09
CA LYS A 920 17.76 5.69 6.96
C LYS A 920 16.92 6.05 8.20
N PRO A 921 16.06 5.13 8.69
CA PRO A 921 15.22 5.39 9.87
C PRO A 921 16.01 5.80 11.10
N ASP A 922 17.14 5.13 11.34
CA ASP A 922 17.94 5.34 12.55
C ASP A 922 18.61 6.73 12.56
N ASP A 923 18.97 7.24 11.38
CA ASP A 923 19.61 8.57 11.20
C ASP A 923 18.63 9.67 10.77
N ARG A 924 17.33 9.36 10.65
CA ARG A 924 16.33 10.20 9.98
C ARG A 924 16.33 11.64 10.47
N TRP A 925 16.45 11.83 11.79
CA TRP A 925 16.39 13.14 12.41
C TRP A 925 17.57 14.03 12.00
N THR A 926 18.79 13.49 12.04
CA THR A 926 20.00 14.25 11.69
C THR A 926 20.14 14.41 10.19
N ALA A 927 20.00 13.31 9.44
CA ALA A 927 20.20 13.30 7.99
C ALA A 927 19.18 14.18 7.25
N LEU A 928 17.89 14.07 7.58
CA LEU A 928 16.85 14.87 6.91
C LEU A 928 16.94 16.35 7.31
N THR A 929 17.37 16.66 8.53
CA THR A 929 17.54 18.05 8.97
C THR A 929 18.71 18.73 8.24
N ASP A 930 19.86 18.06 8.11
CA ASP A 930 20.99 18.62 7.34
C ASP A 930 20.63 18.82 5.86
N LYS A 931 19.93 17.86 5.26
CA LYS A 931 19.43 17.96 3.88
C LYS A 931 18.41 19.09 3.69
N PHE A 932 17.53 19.29 4.66
CA PHE A 932 16.61 20.42 4.66
C PHE A 932 17.35 21.76 4.73
N LEU A 933 18.41 21.86 5.55
CA LEU A 933 19.25 23.06 5.60
C LEU A 933 19.97 23.34 4.28
N ASP A 934 20.50 22.32 3.61
CA ASP A 934 21.09 22.45 2.28
C ASP A 934 20.05 22.98 1.27
N PHE A 935 18.83 22.44 1.30
CA PHE A 935 17.72 22.93 0.48
C PHE A 935 17.39 24.42 0.71
N LEU A 936 17.39 24.88 1.96
CA LEU A 936 17.14 26.29 2.28
C LEU A 936 18.28 27.21 1.80
N LEU A 937 19.54 26.74 1.89
CA LEU A 937 20.71 27.47 1.38
C LEU A 937 20.65 27.66 -0.13
N ASP A 938 20.32 26.60 -0.87
CA ASP A 938 20.31 26.61 -2.33
C ASP A 938 19.18 27.47 -2.89
N ASN A 939 17.98 27.41 -2.28
CA ASN A 939 16.81 28.13 -2.79
C ASN A 939 16.75 29.59 -2.33
N ARG A 940 17.51 29.99 -1.31
CA ARG A 940 17.50 31.36 -0.74
C ARG A 940 16.09 31.87 -0.38
N GLN A 941 15.19 30.96 -0.04
CA GLN A 941 13.84 31.23 0.42
C GLN A 941 13.55 30.39 1.64
N ILE A 942 12.98 31.02 2.67
CA ILE A 942 12.50 30.35 3.89
C ILE A 942 11.01 30.69 4.10
N PRO A 943 10.23 29.78 4.70
CA PRO A 943 8.85 30.05 4.99
C PRO A 943 8.73 31.05 6.15
N ALA A 944 7.62 31.77 6.21
CA ALA A 944 7.23 32.46 7.42
C ALA A 944 6.82 31.46 8.51
N GLU A 945 6.17 30.37 8.09
CA GLU A 945 5.54 29.39 8.96
C GLU A 945 5.74 27.95 8.45
N ILE A 946 6.02 27.01 9.36
CA ILE A 946 6.01 25.57 9.12
C ILE A 946 4.87 24.93 9.93
N ARG A 947 4.04 24.14 9.26
CA ARG A 947 2.98 23.36 9.89
C ARG A 947 3.35 21.88 9.91
N VAL A 948 3.17 21.25 11.07
CA VAL A 948 3.47 19.83 11.26
C VAL A 948 2.30 19.13 11.96
N GLU A 949 2.06 17.86 11.65
CA GLU A 949 1.01 17.07 12.31
C GLU A 949 1.56 16.34 13.55
N ARG A 950 2.80 15.81 13.42
CA ARG A 950 3.47 15.01 14.44
C ARG A 950 4.12 15.88 15.50
N GLU A 951 3.81 15.60 16.77
CA GLU A 951 4.35 16.31 17.93
C GLU A 951 5.86 16.09 18.11
N SER A 952 6.36 14.90 17.76
CA SER A 952 7.78 14.61 17.76
C SER A 952 8.56 15.50 16.79
N LEU A 953 8.01 15.77 15.59
CA LEU A 953 8.63 16.67 14.61
C LEU A 953 8.60 18.12 15.09
N LEU A 954 7.47 18.57 15.68
CA LEU A 954 7.37 19.89 16.29
C LEU A 954 8.47 20.09 17.33
N GLU A 955 8.57 19.20 18.32
CA GLU A 955 9.56 19.31 19.40
C GLU A 955 10.99 19.25 18.86
N ALA A 956 11.27 18.38 17.88
CA ALA A 956 12.58 18.21 17.28
C ALA A 956 13.05 19.44 16.50
N TRP A 957 12.17 20.07 15.71
CA TRP A 957 12.53 21.19 14.84
C TRP A 957 12.30 22.57 15.46
N THR A 958 11.65 22.66 16.63
CA THR A 958 11.45 23.93 17.35
C THR A 958 12.75 24.72 17.57
N PRO A 959 13.87 24.12 18.05
CA PRO A 959 15.13 24.85 18.23
C PRO A 959 15.69 25.38 16.92
N LEU A 960 15.61 24.59 15.85
CA LEU A 960 16.07 24.95 14.51
C LEU A 960 15.26 26.12 13.94
N CYS A 961 13.93 26.00 13.95
CA CYS A 961 13.02 27.02 13.44
C CYS A 961 13.19 28.34 14.18
N ARG A 962 13.37 28.30 15.51
CA ARG A 962 13.67 29.50 16.31
C ARG A 962 14.94 30.22 15.83
N ASN A 963 16.00 29.48 15.52
CA ASN A 963 17.27 30.08 15.06
C ASN A 963 17.18 30.65 13.62
N LEU A 964 16.31 30.08 12.78
CA LEU A 964 15.98 30.58 11.44
C LEU A 964 14.90 31.68 11.47
N GLY A 965 14.33 31.97 12.65
CA GLY A 965 13.20 32.87 12.81
C GLY A 965 11.88 32.35 12.25
N ILE A 966 11.75 31.08 11.90
CA ILE A 966 10.55 30.46 11.33
C ILE A 966 9.57 30.12 12.46
N GLU A 967 8.29 30.45 12.30
CA GLU A 967 7.24 29.98 13.22
C GLU A 967 6.93 28.51 12.92
N ILE A 968 6.88 27.63 13.92
CA ILE A 968 6.48 26.23 13.74
C ILE A 968 5.30 25.91 14.66
N ARG A 969 4.24 25.29 14.12
CA ARG A 969 3.05 24.93 14.91
C ARG A 969 2.50 23.55 14.55
N LYS A 970 1.85 22.92 15.53
CA LYS A 970 1.11 21.67 15.34
C LYS A 970 -0.27 21.96 14.75
N VAL A 971 -0.66 21.19 13.73
CA VAL A 971 -2.01 21.20 13.15
C VAL A 971 -2.64 19.81 13.25
N THR A 972 -3.97 19.73 13.11
CA THR A 972 -4.71 18.47 13.23
C THR A 972 -4.58 17.56 12.02
N SER A 973 -4.25 18.12 10.84
CA SER A 973 -4.11 17.38 9.59
C SER A 973 -3.32 18.20 8.57
N LEU A 974 -2.54 17.53 7.73
CA LEU A 974 -1.85 18.14 6.58
C LEU A 974 -2.45 17.61 5.26
N PRO A 975 -3.56 18.20 4.75
CA PRO A 975 -4.23 17.70 3.55
C PRO A 975 -3.34 17.74 2.31
N MET A 976 -2.48 18.76 2.18
CA MET A 976 -1.56 18.87 1.03
C MET A 976 -0.45 17.82 1.07
N ILE A 977 0.09 17.53 2.25
CA ILE A 977 1.00 16.40 2.45
C ILE A 977 0.30 15.09 2.16
N THR A 978 -0.96 14.92 2.59
CA THR A 978 -1.72 13.69 2.31
C THR A 978 -1.91 13.47 0.81
N PHE A 979 -2.21 14.53 0.07
CA PHE A 979 -2.28 14.50 -1.39
C PHE A 979 -0.91 14.20 -2.02
N ALA A 980 0.13 14.94 -1.62
CA ALA A 980 1.48 14.76 -2.14
C ALA A 980 2.06 13.37 -1.84
N LYS A 981 1.76 12.79 -0.67
CA LYS A 981 2.09 11.40 -0.31
C LYS A 981 1.49 10.40 -1.30
N LYS A 982 0.20 10.54 -1.62
CA LYS A 982 -0.48 9.65 -2.58
C LYS A 982 0.17 9.73 -3.96
N GLU A 983 0.44 10.94 -4.45
CA GLU A 983 1.07 11.14 -5.76
C GLU A 983 2.53 10.67 -5.78
N PHE A 984 3.29 10.93 -4.71
CA PHE A 984 4.68 10.47 -4.57
C PHE A 984 4.76 8.93 -4.56
N ILE A 985 3.90 8.26 -3.78
CA ILE A 985 3.82 6.79 -3.76
C ILE A 985 3.38 6.25 -5.13
N ARG A 986 2.42 6.90 -5.79
CA ARG A 986 1.96 6.53 -7.15
C ARG A 986 3.07 6.65 -8.19
N SER A 987 3.99 7.61 -8.05
CA SER A 987 5.13 7.78 -8.97
C SER A 987 6.25 6.77 -8.79
N LEU A 988 6.33 6.14 -7.61
CA LEU A 988 7.36 5.15 -7.26
C LEU A 988 6.95 3.70 -7.55
N ARG A 989 5.64 3.43 -7.58
CA ARG A 989 5.05 2.14 -8.00
C ARG A 989 4.89 2.11 -9.51
#